data_AF-A0A8S0VGM9-F1
#
_entry.id   AF-A0A8S0VGM9-F1
#
_cell.length_a   1.000
_cell.length_b   1.000
_cell.length_c   1.000
_cell.angle_alpha   90.00
_cell.angle_beta   90.00
_cell.angle_gamma   90.00
#
_symmetry.space_group_name_H-M   'P 1'
#
loop_
_entity.id
_entity.type
_entity.pdbx_description
1 polymer ?
#
loop_
_entity_poly.entity_id
_entity_poly.type
_entity_poly.pdbx_seq_one_letter_code
_entity_poly.pdbx_strand_id
1 'polypeptide(L)'
;MGKTIQVFGFPYLVAAEAIKTFLEQHTGHGNVVALEVKQSKGGRRAYAKVQFKNSTHADKIIYLAEKGLYYGRSYLKAWEMDIDIMQNPRTYLHEMECVTLNFGCQISAEKFSVLWKNTNVSVKFGSGMKKMYFLFSLNSVEYKLQLSYENIWQIVLYCPQGQTAKVLLIQLFGAPRIYKKLNESVYSFFKETPDDQWIRTTDFTQSCIGQSSGVCLQLPYGMKLPNFPDNFAYYKERESPFSLVTGSPFCHNSSLVPILRPPEGIELPCNILFKICSLVQNGCLPGPILDANFFRLVDPRRIDIGYIEYALETLYNLKECCYNPVSWLGEQYDKYRKMRRPPKSPAISLDDGLVYVRRVQVTPSKVYFSGPEVNVSNRVLRHYRNDIDNFLRVSFVDEEWEKMYSTDLSPKVASGNENRRTEIFERILSTLRNGIVIGDKKFDFLAFSSSQLRDNSVWMFASTVNDNADDIRGWMGDFRSIRNVAKYAARLGQSFGSSTETLSVGEDEIEIIPDIEVARGGTNYVFSDGIGKISVDFARRVAIKCGLKNSFPSAFQIRYGGYKGVVAVDPTSRRKLSLRLSMSKYQSENTKLDVLAWSKYQPCFLNRQIISLLSTLGVEDRVFEKKQREAVAQLDTILVDPLRAEEALDLMSPGENTNILKEMLRCGYQPDGEPFLSMMLQTFRASKLLDLRVKSRIFVPKARQMMGCLDETGSLEYGQVFVQFSSAGRRRFYEDFHRFYDDTSGDYNFLVKGMVAVAKNPCLHPGDVRKLVAVDVPALYHMVDCVVFPQKGRRPHPNECSGSDLDGDIYFVSWDPDLIPPNQSLPMDYTPAPPAQQDHDVTIEVLAFQCGSVL
;
A
#
# COMPACT_ATOMS: atom_id res chain seq x y z
N MET A 1 26.33 28.22 -14.75
CA MET A 1 25.10 27.85 -14.01
C MET A 1 24.08 28.95 -14.19
N GLY A 2 22.79 28.64 -14.00
CA GLY A 2 21.74 29.66 -13.92
C GLY A 2 21.96 30.59 -12.74
N LYS A 3 21.36 31.77 -12.77
CA LYS A 3 21.52 32.80 -11.74
C LYS A 3 20.20 33.53 -11.51
N THR A 4 19.80 33.71 -10.25
CA THR A 4 18.58 34.41 -9.85
C THR A 4 18.88 35.80 -9.31
N ILE A 5 18.09 36.78 -9.76
CA ILE A 5 18.18 38.16 -9.33
C ILE A 5 16.81 38.68 -8.91
N GLN A 6 16.79 39.69 -8.05
CA GLN A 6 15.60 40.47 -7.76
C GLN A 6 15.67 41.81 -8.49
N VAL A 7 14.68 42.11 -9.33
CA VAL A 7 14.51 43.39 -10.02
C VAL A 7 13.40 44.17 -9.31
N PHE A 8 13.76 45.24 -8.61
CA PHE A 8 12.85 46.09 -7.86
C PHE A 8 12.62 47.42 -8.57
N GLY A 9 11.39 47.95 -8.47
CA GLY A 9 11.10 49.32 -8.88
C GLY A 9 9.91 49.50 -9.81
N PHE A 10 9.24 48.40 -10.17
CA PHE A 10 8.02 48.43 -11.00
C PHE A 10 6.92 49.26 -10.33
N PRO A 11 6.14 50.05 -11.08
CA PRO A 11 5.19 51.02 -10.53
C PRO A 11 4.01 50.39 -9.79
N TYR A 12 3.64 49.16 -10.15
CA TYR A 12 2.57 48.33 -9.58
C TYR A 12 2.85 46.86 -9.92
N LEU A 13 1.97 45.94 -9.52
CA LEU A 13 2.01 44.52 -9.93
C LEU A 13 1.85 44.38 -11.44
N VAL A 14 2.97 44.21 -12.15
CA VAL A 14 3.00 43.99 -13.61
C VAL A 14 2.93 42.49 -13.90
N ALA A 15 2.23 42.12 -14.98
CA ALA A 15 2.15 40.73 -15.43
C ALA A 15 3.57 40.16 -15.71
N ALA A 16 3.79 38.91 -15.33
CA ALA A 16 5.06 38.22 -15.48
C ALA A 16 5.55 38.22 -16.93
N GLU A 17 4.65 37.98 -17.89
CA GLU A 17 4.99 37.98 -19.32
C GLU A 17 5.49 39.34 -19.80
N ALA A 18 4.90 40.44 -19.32
CA ALA A 18 5.35 41.79 -19.70
C ALA A 18 6.75 42.12 -19.14
N ILE A 19 7.08 41.63 -17.94
CA ILE A 19 8.43 41.78 -17.38
C ILE A 19 9.42 40.88 -18.12
N LYS A 20 9.05 39.64 -18.43
CA LYS A 20 9.86 38.72 -19.23
C LYS A 20 10.20 39.33 -20.59
N THR A 21 9.21 39.79 -21.36
CA THR A 21 9.46 40.42 -22.66
C THR A 21 10.42 41.61 -22.55
N PHE A 22 10.26 42.45 -21.53
CA PHE A 22 11.15 43.58 -21.27
C PHE A 22 12.59 43.16 -20.95
N LEU A 23 12.79 42.16 -20.10
CA LEU A 23 14.13 41.68 -19.76
C LEU A 23 14.79 40.98 -20.95
N GLU A 24 14.02 40.21 -21.72
CA GLU A 24 14.53 39.49 -22.90
C GLU A 24 14.87 40.40 -24.08
N GLN A 25 14.34 41.62 -24.16
CA GLN A 25 14.86 42.64 -25.09
C GLN A 25 16.34 42.96 -24.85
N HIS A 26 16.82 42.81 -23.62
CA HIS A 26 18.20 43.11 -23.23
C HIS A 26 19.07 41.85 -23.23
N THR A 27 18.52 40.70 -22.86
CA THR A 27 19.29 39.45 -22.74
C THR A 27 19.19 38.54 -23.96
N GLY A 28 18.27 38.81 -24.90
CA GLY A 28 17.89 37.90 -25.97
C GLY A 28 16.74 36.97 -25.56
N HIS A 29 15.95 36.53 -26.53
CA HIS A 29 14.73 35.74 -26.34
C HIS A 29 15.00 34.35 -25.75
N GLY A 30 14.16 33.91 -24.80
CA GLY A 30 14.20 32.56 -24.20
C GLY A 30 15.25 32.35 -23.11
N ASN A 31 15.80 33.43 -22.55
CA ASN A 31 16.85 33.42 -21.54
C ASN A 31 16.33 33.55 -20.10
N VAL A 32 15.07 33.96 -19.91
CA VAL A 32 14.39 33.89 -18.62
C VAL A 32 13.85 32.47 -18.41
N VAL A 33 14.20 31.85 -17.29
CA VAL A 33 13.82 30.47 -16.93
C VAL A 33 12.62 30.46 -15.98
N ALA A 34 12.61 31.36 -15.00
CA ALA A 34 11.50 31.50 -14.07
C ALA A 34 11.39 32.96 -13.62
N LEU A 35 10.18 33.41 -13.32
CA LEU A 35 9.89 34.77 -12.90
C LEU A 35 8.69 34.81 -11.97
N GLU A 36 8.81 35.51 -10.84
CA GLU A 36 7.70 35.76 -9.91
C GLU A 36 7.63 37.24 -9.55
N VAL A 37 6.46 37.84 -9.69
CA VAL A 37 6.22 39.25 -9.36
C VAL A 37 5.47 39.34 -8.03
N LYS A 38 5.99 40.14 -7.11
CA LYS A 38 5.42 40.33 -5.77
C LYS A 38 5.32 41.81 -5.44
N GLN A 39 4.29 42.15 -4.67
CA GLN A 39 4.11 43.49 -4.13
C GLN A 39 5.12 43.73 -2.99
N SER A 40 5.74 44.90 -2.93
CA SER A 40 6.60 45.27 -1.80
C SER A 40 5.77 45.47 -0.53
N LYS A 41 6.27 45.01 0.62
CA LYS A 41 5.68 45.34 1.92
C LYS A 41 5.82 46.85 2.15
N GLY A 42 4.70 47.56 2.32
CA GLY A 42 4.68 48.99 2.70
C GLY A 42 4.71 50.02 1.56
N GLY A 43 4.45 49.66 0.29
CA GLY A 43 4.38 50.63 -0.80
C GLY A 43 3.66 50.16 -2.07
N ARG A 44 3.42 51.09 -3.02
CA ARG A 44 2.76 50.81 -4.32
C ARG A 44 3.67 50.07 -5.32
N ARG A 45 4.99 50.08 -5.11
CA ARG A 45 5.96 49.46 -6.03
C ARG A 45 6.02 47.94 -5.87
N ALA A 46 6.27 47.25 -6.98
CA ALA A 46 6.46 45.81 -7.05
C ALA A 46 7.92 45.45 -7.40
N TYR A 47 8.25 44.18 -7.17
CA TYR A 47 9.52 43.59 -7.57
C TYR A 47 9.28 42.24 -8.26
N ALA A 48 10.21 41.87 -9.13
CA ALA A 48 10.24 40.58 -9.79
C ALA A 48 11.47 39.81 -9.34
N LYS A 49 11.30 38.57 -8.90
CA LYS A 49 12.38 37.59 -8.82
C LYS A 49 12.52 36.96 -10.21
N VAL A 50 13.72 36.91 -10.76
CA VAL A 50 13.95 36.44 -12.13
C VAL A 50 15.17 35.52 -12.16
N GLN A 51 14.97 34.30 -12.61
CA GLN A 51 16.02 33.32 -12.81
C GLN A 51 16.39 33.25 -14.29
N PHE A 52 17.66 33.42 -14.62
CA PHE A 52 18.19 33.35 -15.98
C PHE A 52 18.91 32.04 -16.25
N LYS A 53 18.94 31.63 -17.53
CA LYS A 53 19.61 30.40 -17.98
C LYS A 53 21.11 30.40 -17.69
N ASN A 54 21.76 31.56 -17.85
CA ASN A 54 23.20 31.75 -17.65
C ASN A 54 23.44 32.98 -16.75
N SER A 55 24.46 32.91 -15.90
CA SER A 55 24.89 34.02 -15.04
C SER A 55 25.16 35.32 -15.80
N THR A 56 25.74 35.23 -17.01
CA THR A 56 26.07 36.39 -17.85
C THR A 56 24.86 37.27 -18.17
N HIS A 57 23.66 36.70 -18.30
CA HIS A 57 22.43 37.45 -18.56
C HIS A 57 21.94 38.18 -17.32
N ALA A 58 22.00 37.52 -16.15
CA ALA A 58 21.69 38.13 -14.87
C ALA A 58 22.63 39.30 -14.56
N ASP A 59 23.94 39.09 -14.75
CA ASP A 59 24.97 40.11 -14.54
C ASP A 59 24.77 41.31 -15.50
N LYS A 60 24.35 41.05 -16.74
CA LYS A 60 23.99 42.11 -17.70
C LYS A 60 22.83 42.97 -17.21
N ILE A 61 21.77 42.37 -16.65
CA ILE A 61 20.63 43.13 -16.10
C ILE A 61 21.04 43.93 -14.87
N ILE A 62 21.87 43.38 -13.98
CA ILE A 62 22.41 44.10 -12.82
C ILE A 62 23.21 45.33 -13.29
N TYR A 63 24.14 45.15 -14.23
CA TYR A 63 24.93 46.24 -14.81
C TYR A 63 24.06 47.32 -15.45
N LEU A 64 23.05 46.94 -16.23
CA LEU A 64 22.12 47.89 -16.84
C LEU A 64 21.31 48.66 -15.78
N ALA A 65 20.89 48.00 -14.70
CA ALA A 65 20.19 48.65 -13.60
C ALA A 65 21.07 49.74 -12.94
N GLU A 66 22.35 49.45 -12.69
CA GLU A 66 23.30 50.45 -12.17
C GLU A 66 23.52 51.63 -13.11
N LYS A 67 23.42 51.42 -14.43
CA LYS A 67 23.60 52.46 -15.46
C LYS A 67 22.35 53.27 -15.79
N GLY A 68 21.19 52.94 -15.23
CA GLY A 68 19.95 53.65 -15.55
C GLY A 68 18.89 52.84 -16.29
N LEU A 69 18.59 51.60 -15.88
CA LEU A 69 17.52 50.80 -16.53
C LEU A 69 16.12 51.30 -16.12
N TYR A 70 15.26 51.57 -17.11
CA TYR A 70 13.89 52.06 -16.87
C TYR A 70 12.84 51.10 -17.45
N TYR A 71 11.75 50.92 -16.70
CA TYR A 71 10.51 50.33 -17.18
C TYR A 71 9.43 51.42 -17.25
N GLY A 72 9.13 51.89 -18.46
CA GLY A 72 8.32 53.09 -18.66
C GLY A 72 8.98 54.32 -18.00
N ARG A 73 8.32 54.94 -17.02
CA ARG A 73 8.86 56.05 -16.22
C ARG A 73 9.51 55.63 -14.90
N SER A 74 9.57 54.33 -14.62
CA SER A 74 10.05 53.80 -13.34
C SER A 74 11.48 53.30 -13.47
N TYR A 75 12.40 53.88 -12.69
CA TYR A 75 13.77 53.41 -12.57
C TYR A 75 13.83 52.08 -11.80
N LEU A 76 14.60 51.12 -12.32
CA LEU A 76 14.76 49.78 -11.77
C LEU A 76 16.12 49.60 -11.08
N LYS A 77 16.12 48.83 -10.00
CA LYS A 77 17.31 48.33 -9.29
C LYS A 77 17.32 46.81 -9.36
N ALA A 78 18.49 46.20 -9.50
CA ALA A 78 18.62 44.76 -9.52
C ALA A 78 19.77 44.28 -8.63
N TRP A 79 19.60 43.16 -7.95
CA TRP A 79 20.63 42.51 -7.14
C TRP A 79 20.47 40.99 -7.13
N GLU A 80 21.56 40.30 -6.81
CA GLU A 80 21.62 38.83 -6.76
C GLU A 80 20.81 38.26 -5.59
N MET A 81 20.31 37.04 -5.76
CA MET A 81 19.63 36.26 -4.73
C MET A 81 20.34 34.93 -4.48
N ASP A 82 20.45 34.54 -3.21
CA ASP A 82 21.05 33.26 -2.80
C ASP A 82 20.14 32.04 -3.06
N ILE A 83 18.87 32.27 -3.37
CA ILE A 83 17.86 31.23 -3.55
C ILE A 83 17.30 31.32 -4.97
N ASP A 84 17.54 30.26 -5.74
CA ASP A 84 16.93 30.07 -7.04
C ASP A 84 15.43 29.78 -6.93
N ILE A 85 14.67 30.25 -7.92
CA ILE A 85 13.22 29.98 -8.01
C ILE A 85 12.99 28.50 -8.32
N MET A 86 13.76 27.94 -9.26
CA MET A 86 13.80 26.53 -9.61
C MET A 86 15.15 25.91 -9.24
N GLN A 87 15.14 24.98 -8.29
CA GLN A 87 16.30 24.17 -7.93
C GLN A 87 16.36 22.97 -8.90
N ASN A 88 17.27 23.01 -9.88
CA ASN A 88 17.49 22.00 -10.94
C ASN A 88 16.41 21.96 -12.04
N PRO A 89 16.52 22.79 -13.09
CA PRO A 89 15.66 22.68 -14.29
C PRO A 89 15.79 21.29 -14.92
N ARG A 90 14.69 20.73 -15.45
CA ARG A 90 14.76 19.42 -16.10
C ARG A 90 15.50 19.56 -17.42
N THR A 91 16.42 18.64 -17.70
CA THR A 91 17.09 18.59 -19.00
C THR A 91 16.51 17.39 -19.76
N TYR A 92 15.66 17.65 -20.74
CA TYR A 92 15.17 16.61 -21.64
C TYR A 92 16.26 16.28 -22.67
N LEU A 93 16.53 14.98 -22.89
CA LEU A 93 17.52 14.54 -23.87
C LEU A 93 16.96 14.59 -25.29
N HIS A 94 15.66 14.32 -25.42
CA HIS A 94 14.94 14.27 -26.68
C HIS A 94 13.62 15.04 -26.56
N GLU A 95 13.31 15.82 -27.59
CA GLU A 95 12.10 16.63 -27.72
C GLU A 95 11.57 16.49 -29.16
N MET A 96 10.30 16.11 -29.30
CA MET A 96 9.60 16.01 -30.58
C MET A 96 8.39 16.94 -30.55
N GLU A 97 8.37 17.93 -31.43
CA GLU A 97 7.33 18.94 -31.52
C GLU A 97 6.33 18.67 -32.65
N CYS A 98 5.14 19.26 -32.56
CA CYS A 98 4.09 19.14 -33.56
C CYS A 98 3.65 17.70 -33.86
N VAL A 99 3.75 16.80 -32.87
CA VAL A 99 3.33 15.40 -33.00
C VAL A 99 1.80 15.31 -32.90
N THR A 100 1.18 14.43 -33.70
CA THR A 100 -0.24 14.08 -33.48
C THR A 100 -0.33 12.84 -32.61
N LEU A 101 -0.94 12.99 -31.45
CA LEU A 101 -1.13 11.96 -30.44
C LEU A 101 -2.49 11.29 -30.63
N ASN A 102 -2.49 9.97 -30.81
CA ASN A 102 -3.71 9.17 -30.96
C ASN A 102 -3.75 8.10 -29.86
N PHE A 103 -4.82 8.08 -29.08
CA PHE A 103 -5.12 7.00 -28.12
C PHE A 103 -6.08 6.01 -28.76
N GLY A 104 -5.86 4.72 -28.55
CA GLY A 104 -6.78 3.70 -29.03
C GLY A 104 -6.27 2.27 -28.89
N CYS A 105 -6.72 1.39 -29.80
CA CYS A 105 -6.41 -0.04 -29.75
C CYS A 105 -5.92 -0.53 -31.12
N GLN A 106 -4.88 -1.36 -31.10
CA GLN A 106 -4.50 -2.11 -32.29
C GLN A 106 -5.52 -3.22 -32.54
N ILE A 107 -6.13 -3.26 -33.72
CA ILE A 107 -7.21 -4.20 -34.09
C ILE A 107 -6.74 -5.25 -35.11
N SER A 108 -5.60 -5.04 -35.75
CA SER A 108 -4.86 -6.03 -36.52
C SER A 108 -3.38 -5.69 -36.54
N ALA A 109 -2.54 -6.55 -37.13
CA ALA A 109 -1.12 -6.28 -37.29
C ALA A 109 -0.81 -4.94 -38.01
N GLU A 110 -1.74 -4.41 -38.81
CA GLU A 110 -1.56 -3.24 -39.69
C GLU A 110 -2.60 -2.13 -39.47
N LYS A 111 -3.53 -2.31 -38.51
CA LYS A 111 -4.64 -1.38 -38.27
C LYS A 111 -4.73 -0.97 -36.80
N PHE A 112 -4.91 0.33 -36.57
CA PHE A 112 -5.13 0.91 -35.26
C PHE A 112 -6.41 1.72 -35.24
N SER A 113 -7.31 1.38 -34.32
CA SER A 113 -8.58 2.05 -34.08
C SER A 113 -8.35 3.23 -33.13
N VAL A 114 -8.43 4.45 -33.65
CA VAL A 114 -8.24 5.70 -32.90
C VAL A 114 -9.53 6.07 -32.17
N LEU A 115 -9.48 6.12 -30.84
CA LEU A 115 -10.58 6.52 -29.96
C LEU A 115 -10.55 8.01 -29.63
N TRP A 116 -9.35 8.58 -29.54
CA TRP A 116 -9.15 10.01 -29.28
C TRP A 116 -7.88 10.50 -29.97
N LYS A 117 -7.91 11.75 -30.44
CA LYS A 117 -6.85 12.39 -31.20
C LYS A 117 -6.62 13.81 -30.70
N ASN A 118 -5.36 14.22 -30.61
CA ASN A 118 -4.98 15.61 -30.48
C ASN A 118 -3.72 15.94 -31.30
N THR A 119 -3.69 17.13 -31.86
CA THR A 119 -2.57 17.65 -32.67
C THR A 119 -1.71 18.61 -31.84
N ASN A 120 -0.52 18.95 -32.34
CA ASN A 120 0.39 19.91 -31.70
C ASN A 120 0.83 19.48 -30.29
N VAL A 121 1.16 18.20 -30.14
CA VAL A 121 1.68 17.65 -28.88
C VAL A 121 3.21 17.72 -28.88
N SER A 122 3.77 18.21 -27.77
CA SER A 122 5.20 18.15 -27.47
C SER A 122 5.50 16.86 -26.70
N VAL A 123 6.42 16.05 -27.21
CA VAL A 123 6.84 14.78 -26.58
C VAL A 123 8.27 14.90 -26.10
N LYS A 124 8.50 14.76 -24.79
CA LYS A 124 9.82 14.94 -24.16
C LYS A 124 10.23 13.71 -23.36
N PHE A 125 11.47 13.24 -23.51
CA PHE A 125 11.98 12.06 -22.79
C PHE A 125 13.53 12.00 -22.75
N GLY A 126 14.08 11.03 -22.02
CA GLY A 126 15.53 10.81 -21.92
C GLY A 126 15.94 9.67 -20.99
N SER A 127 17.16 9.16 -21.15
CA SER A 127 17.66 7.94 -20.51
C SER A 127 17.67 7.97 -18.97
N GLY A 128 17.91 9.13 -18.36
CA GLY A 128 17.93 9.27 -16.89
C GLY A 128 16.54 9.35 -16.23
N MET A 129 15.47 9.66 -16.98
CA MET A 129 14.13 9.93 -16.41
C MET A 129 13.21 8.72 -16.37
N LYS A 130 13.46 7.70 -17.21
CA LYS A 130 12.59 6.51 -17.37
C LYS A 130 11.10 6.83 -17.62
N LYS A 131 10.81 7.98 -18.22
CA LYS A 131 9.46 8.52 -18.45
C LYS A 131 9.38 9.27 -19.77
N MET A 132 8.26 9.16 -20.46
CA MET A 132 7.86 10.04 -21.57
C MET A 132 6.82 11.04 -21.11
N TYR A 133 6.97 12.31 -21.49
CA TYR A 133 6.02 13.37 -21.21
C TYR A 133 5.35 13.83 -22.50
N PHE A 134 4.02 13.95 -22.47
CA PHE A 134 3.23 14.53 -23.55
C PHE A 134 2.58 15.81 -23.03
N LEU A 135 2.94 16.95 -23.60
CA LEU A 135 2.44 18.26 -23.21
C LEU A 135 1.62 18.87 -24.34
N PHE A 136 0.42 19.36 -24.00
CA PHE A 136 -0.48 20.03 -24.94
C PHE A 136 -1.54 20.87 -24.23
N SER A 137 -2.18 21.75 -24.99
CA SER A 137 -3.36 22.52 -24.53
C SER A 137 -4.64 21.93 -25.11
N LEU A 138 -5.69 21.83 -24.30
CA LEU A 138 -7.04 21.45 -24.71
C LEU A 138 -8.05 22.37 -24.00
N ASN A 139 -8.93 23.03 -24.75
CA ASN A 139 -9.95 23.95 -24.22
C ASN A 139 -9.37 25.01 -23.24
N SER A 140 -8.23 25.62 -23.62
CA SER A 140 -7.50 26.60 -22.80
C SER A 140 -6.94 26.08 -21.48
N VAL A 141 -6.82 24.76 -21.34
CA VAL A 141 -6.18 24.09 -20.19
C VAL A 141 -4.96 23.32 -20.68
N GLU A 142 -3.83 23.49 -20.00
CA GLU A 142 -2.61 22.72 -20.27
C GLU A 142 -2.64 21.37 -19.54
N TYR A 143 -2.32 20.32 -20.28
CA TYR A 143 -2.22 18.95 -19.78
C TYR A 143 -0.80 18.41 -19.96
N LYS A 144 -0.39 17.60 -18.99
CA LYS A 144 0.85 16.80 -19.02
C LYS A 144 0.47 15.34 -18.79
N LEU A 145 0.71 14.50 -19.78
CA LEU A 145 0.64 13.05 -19.62
C LEU A 145 2.05 12.52 -19.34
N GLN A 146 2.18 11.66 -18.33
CA GLN A 146 3.44 11.05 -17.94
C GLN A 146 3.32 9.54 -18.08
N LEU A 147 4.04 8.97 -19.04
CA LEU A 147 4.09 7.53 -19.29
C LEU A 147 5.40 6.96 -18.74
N SER A 148 5.31 6.13 -17.71
CA SER A 148 6.46 5.34 -17.22
C SER A 148 6.89 4.31 -18.25
N TYR A 149 8.20 4.06 -18.37
CA TYR A 149 8.73 3.01 -19.24
C TYR A 149 8.27 1.61 -18.82
N GLU A 150 7.96 1.42 -17.53
CA GLU A 150 7.42 0.16 -16.99
C GLU A 150 6.00 -0.14 -17.50
N ASN A 151 5.29 0.90 -17.94
CA ASN A 151 3.95 0.79 -18.54
C ASN A 151 4.00 0.62 -20.07
N ILE A 152 5.20 0.50 -20.68
CA ILE A 152 5.38 0.26 -22.12
C ILE A 152 5.69 -1.22 -22.34
N TRP A 153 4.85 -1.89 -23.12
CA TRP A 153 5.10 -3.26 -23.54
C TRP A 153 6.12 -3.33 -24.67
N GLN A 154 5.87 -2.64 -25.78
CA GLN A 154 6.81 -2.51 -26.89
C GLN A 154 6.54 -1.24 -27.68
N ILE A 155 7.57 -0.81 -28.40
CA ILE A 155 7.51 0.31 -29.34
C ILE A 155 7.79 -0.21 -30.75
N VAL A 156 6.91 0.12 -31.70
CA VAL A 156 7.05 -0.27 -33.10
C VAL A 156 7.01 0.97 -33.98
N LEU A 157 8.08 1.21 -34.73
CA LEU A 157 8.13 2.25 -35.75
C LEU A 157 7.70 1.67 -37.10
N TYR A 158 6.64 2.23 -37.68
CA TYR A 158 6.18 1.91 -39.03
C TYR A 158 6.69 2.96 -40.01
N CYS A 159 7.41 2.48 -41.03
CA CYS A 159 7.99 3.25 -42.12
C CYS A 159 7.36 2.80 -43.45
N PRO A 160 6.15 3.26 -43.81
CA PRO A 160 5.50 2.85 -45.05
C PRO A 160 6.31 3.27 -46.28
N GLN A 161 6.55 2.34 -47.20
CA GLN A 161 7.24 2.62 -48.46
C GLN A 161 6.45 3.65 -49.29
N GLY A 162 7.09 4.77 -49.63
CA GLY A 162 6.49 5.84 -50.45
C GLY A 162 5.57 6.84 -49.73
N GLN A 163 5.33 6.69 -48.41
CA GLN A 163 4.65 7.73 -47.61
C GLN A 163 5.66 8.64 -46.90
N THR A 164 5.29 9.90 -46.74
CA THR A 164 6.09 10.91 -46.04
C THR A 164 5.96 10.81 -44.51
N ALA A 165 4.83 10.38 -43.96
CA ALA A 165 4.60 10.37 -42.52
C ALA A 165 4.97 9.02 -41.87
N LYS A 166 5.89 9.05 -40.89
CA LYS A 166 6.22 7.89 -40.04
C LYS A 166 5.22 7.77 -38.90
N VAL A 167 4.97 6.55 -38.43
CA VAL A 167 4.05 6.28 -37.33
C VAL A 167 4.75 5.48 -36.25
N LEU A 168 4.74 5.97 -35.02
CA LEU A 168 5.30 5.28 -33.85
C LEU A 168 4.16 4.73 -32.98
N LEU A 169 4.03 3.42 -32.91
CA LEU A 169 3.09 2.73 -32.05
C LEU A 169 3.77 2.35 -30.72
N ILE A 170 3.21 2.81 -29.60
CA ILE A 170 3.60 2.44 -28.25
C ILE A 170 2.47 1.59 -27.67
N GLN A 171 2.72 0.30 -27.46
CA GLN A 171 1.76 -0.58 -26.81
C GLN A 171 1.94 -0.54 -25.28
N LEU A 172 0.83 -0.56 -24.55
CA LEU A 172 0.80 -0.22 -23.13
C LEU A 172 0.42 -1.41 -22.25
N PHE A 173 1.07 -1.51 -21.08
CA PHE A 173 0.58 -2.28 -19.94
C PHE A 173 -0.33 -1.42 -19.04
N GLY A 174 0.01 -0.13 -18.88
CA GLY A 174 -0.69 0.81 -18.03
C GLY A 174 -0.94 2.16 -18.70
N ALA A 175 -1.91 2.91 -18.18
CA ALA A 175 -2.22 4.25 -18.66
C ALA A 175 -1.16 5.28 -18.19
N PRO A 176 -0.99 6.42 -18.89
CA PRO A 176 -0.15 7.50 -18.39
C PRO A 176 -0.81 8.23 -17.21
N ARG A 177 -0.02 8.73 -16.26
CA ARG A 177 -0.53 9.68 -15.25
C ARG A 177 -0.92 10.99 -15.94
N ILE A 178 -2.07 11.53 -15.56
CA ILE A 178 -2.67 12.71 -16.16
C ILE A 178 -2.56 13.90 -15.19
N TYR A 179 -1.94 14.96 -15.64
CA TYR A 179 -1.84 16.19 -14.87
C TYR A 179 -2.51 17.33 -15.62
N LYS A 180 -3.21 18.17 -14.88
CA LYS A 180 -3.77 19.43 -15.34
C LYS A 180 -3.03 20.57 -14.67
N LYS A 181 -2.64 21.56 -15.46
CA LYS A 181 -1.97 22.75 -14.91
C LYS A 181 -2.98 23.60 -14.14
N LEU A 182 -2.55 24.11 -12.99
CA LEU A 182 -3.28 25.15 -12.28
C LEU A 182 -3.36 26.42 -13.13
N ASN A 183 -4.46 27.17 -13.03
CA ASN A 183 -4.51 28.50 -13.64
C ASN A 183 -3.38 29.33 -13.03
N GLU A 184 -2.42 29.74 -13.87
CA GLU A 184 -1.27 30.50 -13.42
C GLU A 184 -1.72 31.82 -12.82
N SER A 185 -1.02 32.25 -11.77
CA SER A 185 -1.02 33.65 -11.41
C SER A 185 -0.45 34.43 -12.59
N VAL A 186 -1.14 35.48 -13.05
CA VAL A 186 -0.65 36.40 -14.09
C VAL A 186 0.69 37.04 -13.71
N TYR A 187 1.10 36.88 -12.44
CA TYR A 187 2.33 37.37 -11.83
C TYR A 187 3.44 36.32 -11.73
N SER A 188 3.30 35.14 -12.33
CA SER A 188 4.36 34.13 -12.39
C SER A 188 4.56 33.61 -13.80
N PHE A 189 5.81 33.35 -14.19
CA PHE A 189 6.17 32.71 -15.46
C PHE A 189 7.23 31.64 -15.18
N PHE A 190 7.07 30.48 -15.80
CA PHE A 190 8.07 29.42 -15.75
C PHE A 190 8.25 28.85 -17.15
N LYS A 191 9.50 28.79 -17.61
CA LYS A 191 9.87 28.17 -18.88
C LYS A 191 9.52 26.67 -18.88
N GLU A 192 9.72 26.03 -17.74
CA GLU A 192 9.20 24.70 -17.46
C GLU A 192 8.32 24.78 -16.23
N THR A 193 7.05 24.40 -16.37
CA THR A 193 6.09 24.43 -15.27
C THR A 193 6.56 23.54 -14.12
N PRO A 194 6.80 24.10 -12.92
CA PRO A 194 7.18 23.37 -11.72
C PRO A 194 6.18 22.27 -11.36
N ASP A 195 6.64 21.21 -10.69
CA ASP A 195 5.79 20.06 -10.36
C ASP A 195 4.62 20.41 -9.43
N ASP A 196 4.77 21.41 -8.57
CA ASP A 196 3.72 21.90 -7.65
C ASP A 196 2.59 22.66 -8.37
N GLN A 197 2.78 23.04 -9.64
CA GLN A 197 1.73 23.64 -10.47
C GLN A 197 0.91 22.61 -11.26
N TRP A 198 1.32 21.33 -11.23
CA TRP A 198 0.61 20.24 -11.89
C TRP A 198 -0.25 19.49 -10.86
N ILE A 199 -1.57 19.52 -11.05
CA ILE A 199 -2.50 18.74 -10.23
C ILE A 199 -2.83 17.43 -10.94
N ARG A 200 -2.74 16.31 -10.21
CA ARG A 200 -3.21 15.01 -10.68
C ARG A 200 -4.72 15.06 -10.96
N THR A 201 -5.13 14.52 -12.10
CA THR A 201 -6.53 14.48 -12.53
C THR A 201 -6.85 13.14 -13.20
N THR A 202 -8.12 12.98 -13.60
CA THR A 202 -8.63 11.76 -14.26
C THR A 202 -8.66 11.89 -15.79
N ASP A 203 -9.15 10.86 -16.48
CA ASP A 203 -9.28 10.84 -17.93
C ASP A 203 -10.29 11.91 -18.44
N PHE A 204 -9.77 13.00 -18.98
CA PHE A 204 -10.55 14.11 -19.56
C PHE A 204 -11.15 13.79 -20.94
N THR A 205 -10.86 12.61 -21.52
CA THR A 205 -11.24 12.23 -22.89
C THR A 205 -12.54 11.42 -22.97
N GLN A 206 -13.41 11.54 -21.95
CA GLN A 206 -14.59 10.65 -21.81
C GLN A 206 -14.18 9.16 -21.78
N SER A 207 -13.15 8.84 -21.01
CA SER A 207 -12.66 7.47 -20.79
C SER A 207 -12.00 6.79 -22.01
N CYS A 208 -11.60 7.53 -23.05
CA CYS A 208 -10.87 6.96 -24.20
C CYS A 208 -9.45 6.51 -23.82
N ILE A 209 -8.72 7.28 -22.99
CA ILE A 209 -7.39 6.89 -22.50
C ILE A 209 -7.51 5.59 -21.71
N GLY A 210 -8.50 5.48 -20.82
CA GLY A 210 -8.71 4.29 -20.01
C GLY A 210 -9.08 3.03 -20.80
N GLN A 211 -9.67 3.20 -21.99
CA GLN A 211 -10.02 2.11 -22.92
C GLN A 211 -8.89 1.75 -23.90
N SER A 212 -7.83 2.57 -23.97
CA SER A 212 -6.76 2.38 -24.92
C SER A 212 -5.77 1.29 -24.46
N SER A 213 -5.34 0.48 -25.41
CA SER A 213 -4.24 -0.50 -25.23
C SER A 213 -2.94 -0.03 -25.89
N GLY A 214 -2.97 1.09 -26.61
CA GLY A 214 -1.80 1.69 -27.22
C GLY A 214 -1.95 3.19 -27.48
N VAL A 215 -0.81 3.80 -27.78
CA VAL A 215 -0.65 5.19 -28.21
C VAL A 215 0.04 5.20 -29.55
N CYS A 216 -0.48 5.96 -30.50
CA CYS A 216 0.06 6.07 -31.84
C CYS A 216 0.43 7.52 -32.14
N LEU A 217 1.73 7.77 -32.37
CA LEU A 217 2.27 9.07 -32.70
C LEU A 217 2.45 9.20 -34.21
N GLN A 218 1.74 10.14 -34.83
CA GLN A 218 2.02 10.50 -36.23
C GLN A 218 3.08 11.59 -36.24
N LEU A 219 4.19 11.29 -36.90
CA LEU A 219 5.39 12.13 -36.90
C LEU A 219 5.41 13.02 -38.15
N PRO A 220 5.69 14.33 -38.01
CA PRO A 220 5.90 15.23 -39.12
C PRO A 220 6.96 14.73 -40.12
N TYR A 221 6.78 15.07 -41.39
CA TYR A 221 7.74 14.74 -42.44
C TYR A 221 9.13 15.34 -42.14
N GLY A 222 10.17 14.53 -42.32
CA GLY A 222 11.56 14.97 -42.12
C GLY A 222 11.99 15.12 -40.65
N MET A 223 11.15 14.77 -39.67
CA MET A 223 11.52 14.79 -38.26
C MET A 223 12.69 13.82 -38.01
N LYS A 224 13.76 14.32 -37.37
CA LYS A 224 14.85 13.49 -36.88
C LYS A 224 14.38 12.72 -35.65
N LEU A 225 14.39 11.39 -35.74
CA LEU A 225 14.03 10.54 -34.62
C LEU A 225 15.27 10.22 -33.78
N PRO A 226 15.13 10.15 -32.45
CA PRO A 226 16.18 9.67 -31.59
C PRO A 226 16.38 8.16 -31.79
N ASN A 227 17.54 7.67 -31.34
CA ASN A 227 17.82 6.24 -31.33
C ASN A 227 16.98 5.58 -30.22
N PHE A 228 15.80 5.07 -30.57
CA PHE A 228 14.91 4.39 -29.63
C PHE A 228 15.56 3.16 -28.96
N PRO A 229 16.33 2.31 -29.66
CA PRO A 229 17.10 1.23 -29.04
C PRO A 229 17.97 1.64 -27.83
N ASP A 230 18.54 2.85 -27.82
CA ASP A 230 19.36 3.33 -26.70
C ASP A 230 18.54 3.59 -25.42
N ASN A 231 17.22 3.76 -25.57
CA ASN A 231 16.30 4.11 -24.48
C ASN A 231 15.28 2.98 -24.18
N PHE A 232 15.05 2.04 -25.10
CA PHE A 232 13.99 1.03 -25.01
C PHE A 232 14.47 -0.35 -25.50
N ALA A 233 14.44 -1.34 -24.60
CA ALA A 233 14.86 -2.71 -24.92
C ALA A 233 13.94 -3.43 -25.92
N TYR A 234 12.64 -3.12 -25.93
CA TYR A 234 11.64 -3.75 -26.80
C TYR A 234 11.19 -2.81 -27.92
N TYR A 235 12.12 -2.51 -28.83
CA TYR A 235 11.89 -1.68 -30.01
C TYR A 235 11.96 -2.51 -31.30
N LYS A 236 11.06 -2.24 -32.26
CA LYS A 236 11.04 -2.87 -33.58
C LYS A 236 10.78 -1.85 -34.68
N GLU A 237 11.32 -2.09 -35.87
CA GLU A 237 10.99 -1.34 -37.08
C GLU A 237 10.28 -2.25 -38.08
N ARG A 238 9.28 -1.71 -38.78
CA ARG A 238 8.54 -2.42 -39.84
C ARG A 238 8.37 -1.54 -41.07
N GLU A 239 8.69 -2.11 -42.23
CA GLU A 239 8.42 -1.53 -43.54
C GLU A 239 7.05 -1.98 -44.08
N SER A 240 6.01 -1.92 -43.25
CA SER A 240 4.65 -2.28 -43.66
C SER A 240 3.74 -1.05 -43.60
N PRO A 241 2.71 -0.98 -44.46
CA PRO A 241 1.68 0.04 -44.30
C PRO A 241 1.00 -0.12 -42.94
N PHE A 242 0.74 1.00 -42.26
CA PHE A 242 0.02 1.02 -40.99
C PHE A 242 -1.07 2.07 -41.06
N SER A 243 -2.32 1.64 -40.94
CA SER A 243 -3.48 2.50 -41.14
C SER A 243 -4.16 2.84 -39.82
N LEU A 244 -4.45 4.13 -39.67
CA LEU A 244 -5.21 4.67 -38.56
C LEU A 244 -6.66 4.81 -39.00
N VAL A 245 -7.55 4.08 -38.33
CA VAL A 245 -8.99 4.07 -38.61
C VAL A 245 -9.71 4.78 -37.48
N THR A 246 -10.71 5.59 -37.79
CA THR A 246 -11.53 6.23 -36.76
C THR A 246 -12.37 5.16 -36.06
N GLY A 247 -12.19 5.04 -34.75
CA GLY A 247 -12.93 4.11 -33.89
C GLY A 247 -13.95 4.83 -33.01
N SER A 248 -14.68 4.05 -32.21
CA SER A 248 -15.55 4.55 -31.16
C SER A 248 -15.24 3.83 -29.84
N PRO A 249 -15.41 4.51 -28.69
CA PRO A 249 -15.27 3.87 -27.38
C PRO A 249 -16.21 2.68 -27.27
N PHE A 250 -15.69 1.52 -26.86
CA PHE A 250 -16.45 0.27 -26.79
C PHE A 250 -17.11 0.03 -25.42
N CYS A 251 -16.83 0.89 -24.43
CA CYS A 251 -17.49 0.94 -23.13
C CYS A 251 -18.30 2.24 -23.00
N HIS A 252 -19.55 2.25 -23.49
CA HIS A 252 -20.40 3.44 -23.39
C HIS A 252 -20.97 3.62 -21.96
N ASN A 253 -21.00 4.88 -21.48
CA ASN A 253 -21.69 5.30 -20.25
C ASN A 253 -21.19 4.68 -18.93
N SER A 254 -19.89 4.39 -18.83
CA SER A 254 -19.25 3.98 -17.57
C SER A 254 -18.02 4.83 -17.29
N SER A 255 -17.90 5.39 -16.08
CA SER A 255 -16.64 5.96 -15.61
C SER A 255 -15.60 4.87 -15.33
N LEU A 256 -16.05 3.64 -15.09
CA LEU A 256 -15.22 2.48 -14.83
C LEU A 256 -14.99 1.72 -16.15
N VAL A 257 -13.88 2.01 -16.81
CA VAL A 257 -13.45 1.38 -18.06
C VAL A 257 -12.17 0.57 -17.84
N PRO A 258 -11.90 -0.49 -18.64
CA PRO A 258 -12.70 -1.01 -19.76
C PRO A 258 -13.64 -2.14 -19.32
N ILE A 259 -14.56 -1.87 -18.39
CA ILE A 259 -15.60 -2.85 -18.04
C ILE A 259 -16.55 -2.97 -19.23
N LEU A 260 -16.46 -4.09 -19.94
CA LEU A 260 -17.27 -4.38 -21.12
C LEU A 260 -18.74 -4.59 -20.74
N ARG A 261 -19.65 -4.23 -21.65
CA ARG A 261 -21.05 -4.64 -21.59
C ARG A 261 -21.37 -5.48 -22.81
N PRO A 262 -21.88 -6.72 -22.66
CA PRO A 262 -22.35 -7.49 -23.79
C PRO A 262 -23.48 -6.74 -24.54
N PRO A 263 -23.66 -6.98 -25.85
CA PRO A 263 -24.76 -6.43 -26.63
C PRO A 263 -26.14 -6.81 -26.06
N GLU A 264 -27.16 -5.99 -26.35
CA GLU A 264 -28.53 -6.23 -25.89
C GLU A 264 -29.02 -7.66 -26.22
N GLY A 265 -29.63 -8.32 -25.22
CA GLY A 265 -30.10 -9.70 -25.30
C GLY A 265 -29.06 -10.77 -24.95
N ILE A 266 -27.80 -10.41 -24.69
CA ILE A 266 -26.78 -11.33 -24.17
C ILE A 266 -26.47 -10.96 -22.73
N GLU A 267 -26.68 -11.90 -21.81
CA GLU A 267 -26.29 -11.78 -20.41
C GLU A 267 -25.19 -12.78 -20.14
N LEU A 268 -24.06 -12.30 -19.61
CA LEU A 268 -22.92 -13.14 -19.29
C LEU A 268 -22.68 -13.17 -17.78
N PRO A 269 -22.39 -14.35 -17.22
CA PRO A 269 -21.93 -14.45 -15.84
C PRO A 269 -20.71 -13.59 -15.55
N CYS A 270 -20.66 -13.05 -14.34
CA CYS A 270 -19.59 -12.18 -13.86
C CYS A 270 -18.20 -12.81 -14.04
N ASN A 271 -18.00 -14.11 -13.79
CA ASN A 271 -16.70 -14.78 -13.93
C ASN A 271 -16.16 -14.75 -15.36
N ILE A 272 -17.02 -15.00 -16.35
CA ILE A 272 -16.65 -14.98 -17.77
C ILE A 272 -16.31 -13.55 -18.19
N LEU A 273 -17.18 -12.58 -17.88
CA LEU A 273 -16.95 -11.19 -18.26
C LEU A 273 -15.72 -10.60 -17.57
N PHE A 274 -15.47 -10.97 -16.31
CA PHE A 274 -14.26 -10.60 -15.58
C PHE A 274 -13.00 -11.05 -16.31
N LYS A 275 -12.97 -12.32 -16.78
CA LYS A 275 -11.82 -12.84 -17.54
C LYS A 275 -11.67 -12.16 -18.90
N ILE A 276 -12.76 -11.87 -19.61
CA ILE A 276 -12.72 -11.13 -20.88
C ILE A 276 -12.15 -9.72 -20.66
N CYS A 277 -12.60 -9.00 -19.63
CA CYS A 277 -12.06 -7.67 -19.31
C CYS A 277 -10.57 -7.74 -18.97
N SER A 278 -10.14 -8.77 -18.24
CA SER A 278 -8.72 -9.04 -17.97
C SER A 278 -7.92 -9.32 -19.26
N LEU A 279 -8.46 -10.07 -20.22
CA LEU A 279 -7.82 -10.31 -21.52
C LEU A 279 -7.68 -9.02 -22.35
N VAL A 280 -8.71 -8.17 -22.36
CA VAL A 280 -8.65 -6.86 -23.05
C VAL A 280 -7.61 -5.95 -22.40
N GLN A 281 -7.58 -5.91 -21.07
CA GLN A 281 -6.60 -5.14 -20.30
C GLN A 281 -5.17 -5.55 -20.62
N ASN A 282 -4.88 -6.86 -20.71
CA ASN A 282 -3.54 -7.38 -20.96
C ASN A 282 -3.17 -7.39 -22.45
N GLY A 283 -4.01 -6.80 -23.32
CA GLY A 283 -3.75 -6.75 -24.76
C GLY A 283 -3.87 -8.10 -25.47
N CYS A 284 -4.45 -9.12 -24.82
CA CYS A 284 -4.71 -10.43 -25.43
C CYS A 284 -5.90 -10.37 -26.42
N LEU A 285 -6.84 -9.46 -26.19
CA LEU A 285 -8.00 -9.22 -27.04
C LEU A 285 -8.16 -7.73 -27.34
N PRO A 286 -8.43 -7.33 -28.60
CA PRO A 286 -8.79 -5.94 -28.89
C PRO A 286 -10.26 -5.68 -28.53
N GLY A 287 -10.49 -4.83 -27.54
CA GLY A 287 -11.86 -4.45 -27.12
C GLY A 287 -12.79 -4.02 -28.28
N PRO A 288 -12.36 -3.17 -29.23
CA PRO A 288 -13.24 -2.67 -30.31
C PRO A 288 -13.76 -3.73 -31.30
N ILE A 289 -13.15 -4.93 -31.36
CA ILE A 289 -13.56 -5.98 -32.31
C ILE A 289 -14.49 -7.03 -31.68
N LEU A 290 -14.79 -6.91 -30.38
CA LEU A 290 -15.64 -7.86 -29.67
C LEU A 290 -17.10 -7.58 -30.00
N ASP A 291 -17.61 -8.29 -31.01
CA ASP A 291 -18.97 -8.14 -31.52
C ASP A 291 -19.96 -9.15 -30.89
N ALA A 292 -21.23 -9.08 -31.31
CA ALA A 292 -22.26 -10.00 -30.85
C ALA A 292 -21.95 -11.48 -31.15
N ASN A 293 -21.18 -11.79 -32.19
CA ASN A 293 -20.80 -13.17 -32.51
C ASN A 293 -19.78 -13.70 -31.51
N PHE A 294 -18.80 -12.89 -31.14
CA PHE A 294 -17.88 -13.21 -30.05
C PHE A 294 -18.65 -13.48 -28.76
N PHE A 295 -19.52 -12.57 -28.34
CA PHE A 295 -20.27 -12.71 -27.09
C PHE A 295 -21.19 -13.95 -27.07
N ARG A 296 -21.74 -14.36 -28.23
CA ARG A 296 -22.50 -15.63 -28.35
C ARG A 296 -21.65 -16.89 -28.19
N LEU A 297 -20.36 -16.83 -28.54
CA LEU A 297 -19.42 -17.96 -28.38
C LEU A 297 -18.87 -18.09 -26.95
N VAL A 298 -19.09 -17.10 -26.11
CA VAL A 298 -18.74 -17.12 -24.67
C VAL A 298 -19.99 -17.09 -23.79
N ASP A 299 -21.18 -17.33 -24.37
CA ASP A 299 -22.44 -17.47 -23.64
C ASP A 299 -22.60 -18.93 -23.16
N PRO A 300 -22.64 -19.18 -21.84
CA PRO A 300 -22.73 -20.52 -21.28
C PRO A 300 -24.07 -21.22 -21.57
N ARG A 301 -25.09 -20.48 -22.02
CA ARG A 301 -26.36 -21.06 -22.50
C ARG A 301 -26.19 -21.75 -23.86
N ARG A 302 -25.09 -21.48 -24.57
CA ARG A 302 -24.81 -21.99 -25.93
C ARG A 302 -23.60 -22.93 -25.98
N ILE A 303 -22.58 -22.64 -25.19
CA ILE A 303 -21.32 -23.39 -25.15
C ILE A 303 -21.09 -23.88 -23.71
N ASP A 304 -20.53 -25.08 -23.56
CA ASP A 304 -20.15 -25.60 -22.26
C ASP A 304 -19.21 -24.63 -21.52
N ILE A 305 -19.54 -24.32 -20.27
CA ILE A 305 -18.80 -23.32 -19.48
C ILE A 305 -17.33 -23.70 -19.27
N GLY A 306 -17.02 -24.99 -19.10
CA GLY A 306 -15.64 -25.47 -18.95
C GLY A 306 -14.81 -25.24 -20.21
N TYR A 307 -15.43 -25.33 -21.40
CA TYR A 307 -14.76 -24.99 -22.66
C TYR A 307 -14.47 -23.50 -22.76
N ILE A 308 -15.41 -22.65 -22.37
CA ILE A 308 -15.24 -21.20 -22.36
C ILE A 308 -14.09 -20.83 -21.42
N GLU A 309 -14.13 -21.27 -20.17
CA GLU A 309 -13.10 -20.94 -19.18
C GLU A 309 -11.71 -21.39 -19.61
N TYR A 310 -11.59 -22.61 -20.14
CA TYR A 310 -10.32 -23.13 -20.63
C TYR A 310 -9.81 -22.38 -21.87
N ALA A 311 -10.70 -22.00 -22.79
CA ALA A 311 -10.33 -21.20 -23.97
C ALA A 311 -9.83 -19.80 -23.58
N LEU A 312 -10.53 -19.13 -22.66
CA LEU A 312 -10.13 -17.81 -22.16
C LEU A 312 -8.80 -17.87 -21.39
N GLU A 313 -8.55 -18.94 -20.63
CA GLU A 313 -7.26 -19.17 -19.98
C GLU A 313 -6.15 -19.43 -21.01
N THR A 314 -6.45 -20.20 -22.04
CA THR A 314 -5.49 -20.45 -23.14
C THR A 314 -5.12 -19.14 -23.84
N LEU A 315 -6.09 -18.25 -24.12
CA LEU A 315 -5.84 -16.93 -24.70
C LEU A 315 -4.90 -16.08 -23.84
N TYR A 316 -5.07 -16.10 -22.51
CA TYR A 316 -4.21 -15.37 -21.58
C TYR A 316 -2.75 -15.84 -21.68
N ASN A 317 -2.54 -17.14 -21.85
CA ASN A 317 -1.23 -17.76 -21.88
C ASN A 317 -0.50 -17.66 -23.25
N LEU A 318 -1.18 -17.19 -24.32
CA LEU A 318 -0.56 -17.01 -25.64
C LEU A 318 0.52 -15.92 -25.67
N LYS A 319 0.48 -14.96 -24.73
CA LYS A 319 1.37 -13.77 -24.68
C LYS A 319 1.38 -12.93 -25.97
N GLU A 320 0.39 -13.12 -26.85
CA GLU A 320 0.16 -12.35 -28.08
C GLU A 320 -1.32 -11.96 -28.18
N CYS A 321 -1.61 -10.92 -28.98
CA CYS A 321 -2.97 -10.46 -29.20
C CYS A 321 -3.68 -11.32 -30.25
N CYS A 322 -4.88 -11.84 -29.92
CA CYS A 322 -5.74 -12.55 -30.84
C CYS A 322 -6.65 -11.57 -31.60
N TYR A 323 -6.28 -11.24 -32.85
CA TYR A 323 -7.04 -10.32 -33.70
C TYR A 323 -8.28 -10.94 -34.37
N ASN A 324 -8.44 -12.28 -34.34
CA ASN A 324 -9.59 -12.99 -34.91
C ASN A 324 -10.23 -13.95 -33.88
N PRO A 325 -10.77 -13.42 -32.76
CA PRO A 325 -11.16 -14.25 -31.63
C PRO A 325 -12.34 -15.20 -31.94
N VAL A 326 -13.25 -14.82 -32.84
CA VAL A 326 -14.40 -15.67 -33.25
C VAL A 326 -13.93 -16.95 -33.94
N SER A 327 -13.06 -16.83 -34.95
CA SER A 327 -12.50 -18.00 -35.65
C SER A 327 -11.67 -18.86 -34.70
N TRP A 328 -10.84 -18.21 -33.88
CA TRP A 328 -9.98 -18.89 -32.94
C TRP A 328 -10.77 -19.72 -31.92
N LEU A 329 -11.84 -19.15 -31.32
CA LEU A 329 -12.71 -19.87 -30.38
C LEU A 329 -13.41 -21.05 -31.06
N GLY A 330 -13.91 -20.87 -32.28
CA GLY A 330 -14.54 -21.97 -33.04
C GLY A 330 -13.59 -23.15 -33.23
N GLU A 331 -12.36 -22.89 -33.69
CA GLU A 331 -11.33 -23.92 -33.85
C GLU A 331 -10.96 -24.62 -32.55
N GLN A 332 -10.88 -23.88 -31.43
CA GLN A 332 -10.60 -24.46 -30.13
C GLN A 332 -11.74 -25.35 -29.65
N TYR A 333 -12.98 -24.91 -29.75
CA TYR A 333 -14.14 -25.71 -29.36
C TYR A 333 -14.26 -26.99 -30.18
N ASP A 334 -13.96 -26.93 -31.49
CA ASP A 334 -13.91 -28.13 -32.32
C ASP A 334 -12.80 -29.10 -31.93
N LYS A 335 -11.64 -28.60 -31.46
CA LYS A 335 -10.59 -29.44 -30.87
C LYS A 335 -11.06 -30.07 -29.57
N TYR A 336 -11.68 -29.30 -28.67
CA TYR A 336 -12.13 -29.80 -27.37
C TYR A 336 -13.21 -30.88 -27.50
N ARG A 337 -14.14 -30.71 -28.44
CA ARG A 337 -15.16 -31.74 -28.77
C ARG A 337 -14.56 -33.05 -29.25
N LYS A 338 -13.38 -33.01 -29.88
CA LYS A 338 -12.65 -34.20 -30.35
C LYS A 338 -11.77 -34.82 -29.26
N MET A 339 -11.56 -34.15 -28.12
CA MET A 339 -10.77 -34.70 -27.02
C MET A 339 -11.55 -35.76 -26.24
N ARG A 340 -10.89 -36.87 -25.91
CA ARG A 340 -11.48 -37.97 -25.12
C ARG A 340 -11.84 -37.57 -23.68
N ARG A 341 -11.22 -36.51 -23.16
CA ARG A 341 -11.48 -35.95 -21.83
C ARG A 341 -11.64 -34.43 -21.95
N PRO A 342 -12.67 -33.84 -21.33
CA PRO A 342 -12.82 -32.40 -21.33
C PRO A 342 -11.65 -31.74 -20.58
N PRO A 343 -11.27 -30.49 -20.94
CA PRO A 343 -10.29 -29.74 -20.20
C PRO A 343 -10.74 -29.54 -18.75
N LYS A 344 -9.85 -29.73 -17.78
CA LYS A 344 -10.13 -29.46 -16.37
C LYS A 344 -9.87 -27.99 -16.06
N SER A 345 -10.66 -27.43 -15.14
CA SER A 345 -10.37 -26.12 -14.55
C SER A 345 -8.97 -26.14 -13.91
N PRO A 346 -8.17 -25.08 -14.07
CA PRO A 346 -6.86 -24.95 -13.42
C PRO A 346 -6.96 -24.66 -11.91
N ALA A 347 -8.17 -24.48 -11.37
CA ALA A 347 -8.37 -24.19 -9.94
C ALA A 347 -7.91 -25.37 -9.06
N ILE A 348 -7.03 -25.07 -8.10
CA ILE A 348 -6.47 -26.04 -7.16
C ILE A 348 -7.35 -26.05 -5.90
N SER A 349 -7.50 -27.21 -5.25
CA SER A 349 -8.11 -27.25 -3.92
C SER A 349 -7.22 -26.49 -2.94
N LEU A 350 -7.78 -25.50 -2.27
CA LEU A 350 -7.05 -24.72 -1.26
C LEU A 350 -7.05 -25.44 0.09
N ASP A 351 -6.01 -25.17 0.88
CA ASP A 351 -5.94 -25.59 2.28
C ASP A 351 -7.01 -24.87 3.14
N ASP A 352 -7.33 -25.46 4.29
CA ASP A 352 -8.28 -24.89 5.25
C ASP A 352 -7.88 -23.47 5.66
N GLY A 353 -8.85 -22.55 5.57
CA GLY A 353 -8.65 -21.14 5.92
C GLY A 353 -8.18 -20.24 4.77
N LEU A 354 -8.02 -20.77 3.56
CA LEU A 354 -7.75 -20.00 2.34
C LEU A 354 -8.98 -19.93 1.44
N VAL A 355 -9.13 -18.81 0.74
CA VAL A 355 -10.23 -18.59 -0.22
C VAL A 355 -9.73 -17.92 -1.49
N TYR A 356 -10.37 -18.23 -2.61
CA TYR A 356 -10.18 -17.53 -3.88
C TYR A 356 -11.05 -16.28 -3.92
N VAL A 357 -10.42 -15.11 -4.11
CA VAL A 357 -11.12 -13.83 -4.15
C VAL A 357 -10.68 -13.05 -5.38
N ARG A 358 -11.64 -12.52 -6.14
CA ARG A 358 -11.36 -11.63 -7.28
C ARG A 358 -11.02 -10.23 -6.78
N ARG A 359 -10.10 -9.57 -7.48
CA ARG A 359 -9.64 -8.23 -7.15
C ARG A 359 -9.80 -7.29 -8.33
N VAL A 360 -10.33 -6.10 -8.04
CA VAL A 360 -10.41 -4.99 -8.99
C VAL A 360 -9.56 -3.83 -8.47
N GLN A 361 -8.68 -3.31 -9.32
CA GLN A 361 -7.84 -2.15 -9.01
C GLN A 361 -8.32 -0.96 -9.83
N VAL A 362 -8.70 0.13 -9.17
CA VAL A 362 -9.19 1.36 -9.79
C VAL A 362 -8.06 2.38 -9.74
N THR A 363 -7.60 2.80 -10.92
CA THR A 363 -6.68 3.92 -11.10
C THR A 363 -7.42 5.16 -11.55
N PRO A 364 -6.78 6.34 -11.53
CA PRO A 364 -7.38 7.57 -12.04
C PRO A 364 -7.93 7.47 -13.47
N SER A 365 -7.32 6.64 -14.33
CA SER A 365 -7.71 6.53 -15.74
C SER A 365 -8.51 5.27 -16.06
N LYS A 366 -8.28 4.13 -15.40
CA LYS A 366 -8.93 2.85 -15.75
C LYS A 366 -9.09 1.89 -14.58
N VAL A 367 -9.63 0.72 -14.87
CA VAL A 367 -9.90 -0.39 -13.97
C VAL A 367 -9.14 -1.61 -14.45
N TYR A 368 -8.55 -2.35 -13.52
CA TYR A 368 -7.79 -3.56 -13.78
C TYR A 368 -8.36 -4.74 -12.98
N PHE A 369 -8.40 -5.90 -13.64
CA PHE A 369 -9.02 -7.14 -13.20
C PHE A 369 -7.93 -8.18 -12.91
N SER A 370 -7.88 -8.62 -11.65
CA SER A 370 -6.88 -9.55 -11.13
C SER A 370 -7.52 -10.71 -10.39
N GLY A 371 -6.85 -11.87 -10.43
CA GLY A 371 -7.27 -13.07 -9.74
C GLY A 371 -8.21 -13.98 -10.52
N PRO A 372 -8.89 -14.92 -9.83
CA PRO A 372 -8.99 -15.02 -8.38
C PRO A 372 -7.65 -15.29 -7.68
N GLU A 373 -7.35 -14.51 -6.64
CA GLU A 373 -6.13 -14.61 -5.83
C GLU A 373 -6.40 -15.41 -4.55
N VAL A 374 -5.41 -16.17 -4.09
CA VAL A 374 -5.50 -16.88 -2.79
C VAL A 374 -5.37 -15.87 -1.65
N ASN A 375 -6.39 -15.78 -0.82
CA ASN A 375 -6.44 -14.90 0.35
C ASN A 375 -6.71 -15.70 1.62
N VAL A 376 -6.15 -15.26 2.75
CA VAL A 376 -6.52 -15.79 4.06
C VAL A 376 -7.97 -15.38 4.36
N SER A 377 -8.79 -16.36 4.72
CA SER A 377 -10.20 -16.13 5.03
C SER A 377 -10.36 -15.27 6.29
N ASN A 378 -11.52 -14.62 6.39
CA ASN A 378 -11.97 -13.90 7.57
C ASN A 378 -13.34 -14.40 8.00
N ARG A 379 -13.87 -13.86 9.11
CA ARG A 379 -15.14 -14.28 9.71
C ARG A 379 -16.31 -14.18 8.74
N VAL A 380 -16.38 -13.08 7.96
CA VAL A 380 -17.45 -12.85 6.99
C VAL A 380 -17.37 -13.88 5.86
N LEU A 381 -16.20 -14.03 5.23
CA LEU A 381 -16.03 -14.97 4.11
C LEU A 381 -16.26 -16.43 4.53
N ARG A 382 -15.93 -16.81 5.76
CA ARG A 382 -16.24 -18.15 6.28
C ARG A 382 -17.73 -18.40 6.43
N HIS A 383 -18.48 -17.41 6.91
CA HIS A 383 -19.92 -17.53 7.08
C HIS A 383 -20.63 -17.60 5.71
N TYR A 384 -20.29 -16.68 4.81
CA TYR A 384 -20.85 -16.59 3.46
C TYR A 384 -20.04 -17.39 2.43
N ARG A 385 -19.55 -18.58 2.81
CA ARG A 385 -18.65 -19.39 1.95
C ARG A 385 -19.27 -19.85 0.63
N ASN A 386 -20.60 -19.94 0.57
CA ASN A 386 -21.33 -20.31 -0.64
C ASN A 386 -21.45 -19.13 -1.62
N ASP A 387 -21.27 -17.91 -1.13
CA ASP A 387 -21.40 -16.66 -1.89
C ASP A 387 -20.03 -15.98 -2.09
N ILE A 388 -18.93 -16.72 -2.02
CA ILE A 388 -17.56 -16.17 -2.19
C ILE A 388 -17.41 -15.45 -3.52
N ASP A 389 -18.04 -15.96 -4.58
CA ASP A 389 -18.06 -15.32 -5.90
C ASP A 389 -18.83 -13.99 -5.94
N ASN A 390 -19.54 -13.63 -4.88
CA ASN A 390 -20.24 -12.35 -4.70
C ASN A 390 -19.39 -11.34 -3.91
N PHE A 391 -18.25 -11.73 -3.34
CA PHE A 391 -17.30 -10.79 -2.75
C PHE A 391 -16.28 -10.30 -3.77
N LEU A 392 -16.04 -9.00 -3.77
CA LEU A 392 -15.03 -8.36 -4.59
C LEU A 392 -14.11 -7.51 -3.73
N ARG A 393 -12.81 -7.73 -3.86
CA ARG A 393 -11.80 -6.86 -3.24
C ARG A 393 -11.49 -5.71 -4.19
N VAL A 394 -11.73 -4.47 -3.79
CA VAL A 394 -11.42 -3.28 -4.60
C VAL A 394 -10.22 -2.56 -4.00
N SER A 395 -9.28 -2.10 -4.82
CA SER A 395 -8.15 -1.28 -4.39
C SER A 395 -8.02 -0.03 -5.23
N PHE A 396 -7.69 1.10 -4.61
CA PHE A 396 -7.47 2.38 -5.26
C PHE A 396 -5.97 2.68 -5.28
N VAL A 397 -5.38 2.69 -6.47
CA VAL A 397 -3.93 2.83 -6.68
C VAL A 397 -3.63 3.81 -7.80
N ASP A 398 -2.41 4.37 -7.86
CA ASP A 398 -1.99 5.18 -9.01
C ASP A 398 -1.60 4.28 -10.22
N GLU A 399 -1.29 4.88 -11.38
CA GLU A 399 -1.08 4.14 -12.64
C GLU A 399 0.11 3.16 -12.64
N GLU A 400 1.07 3.30 -11.71
CA GLU A 400 2.20 2.39 -11.50
C GLU A 400 2.00 1.52 -10.24
N TRP A 401 0.74 1.32 -9.82
CA TRP A 401 0.36 0.44 -8.71
C TRP A 401 0.81 0.91 -7.32
N GLU A 402 1.31 2.15 -7.23
CA GLU A 402 1.70 2.80 -5.99
C GLU A 402 0.47 3.32 -5.21
N LYS A 403 0.66 3.61 -3.92
CA LYS A 403 -0.36 4.29 -3.12
C LYS A 403 -0.54 5.72 -3.62
N MET A 404 -1.79 6.16 -3.70
CA MET A 404 -2.10 7.56 -3.91
C MET A 404 -1.80 8.34 -2.62
N TYR A 405 -1.32 9.58 -2.75
CA TYR A 405 -1.04 10.42 -1.59
C TYR A 405 -2.18 11.41 -1.35
N SER A 406 -2.33 11.86 -0.10
CA SER A 406 -3.34 12.88 0.25
C SER A 406 -3.23 14.15 -0.60
N THR A 407 -2.02 14.51 -1.05
CA THR A 407 -1.79 15.64 -1.97
C THR A 407 -2.40 15.47 -3.35
N ASP A 408 -2.61 14.22 -3.81
CA ASP A 408 -3.25 13.90 -5.09
C ASP A 408 -4.78 14.02 -5.03
N LEU A 409 -5.35 13.88 -3.84
CA LEU A 409 -6.80 13.95 -3.59
C LEU A 409 -7.25 15.35 -3.14
N SER A 410 -6.41 16.03 -2.37
CA SER A 410 -6.64 17.36 -1.83
C SER A 410 -5.34 18.17 -1.84
N PRO A 411 -4.97 18.79 -2.98
CA PRO A 411 -3.75 19.59 -3.07
C PRO A 411 -3.83 20.81 -2.15
N LYS A 412 -2.74 21.08 -1.42
CA LYS A 412 -2.61 22.29 -0.57
C LYS A 412 -2.35 23.49 -1.47
N VAL A 413 -3.40 24.19 -1.91
CA VAL A 413 -3.25 25.39 -2.74
C VAL A 413 -2.97 26.60 -1.85
N ALA A 414 -1.91 27.36 -2.16
CA ALA A 414 -1.49 28.55 -1.41
C ALA A 414 -2.51 29.71 -1.41
N SER A 415 -3.56 29.62 -2.23
CA SER A 415 -4.56 30.68 -2.41
C SER A 415 -5.84 30.41 -1.61
N GLY A 416 -5.80 30.42 -0.27
CA GLY A 416 -6.94 30.65 0.64
C GLY A 416 -8.22 29.78 0.56
N ASN A 417 -8.40 28.96 -0.47
CA ASN A 417 -9.47 27.98 -0.63
C ASN A 417 -8.94 26.65 -0.12
N GLU A 418 -8.92 26.52 1.20
CA GLU A 418 -8.81 25.22 1.85
C GLU A 418 -9.95 24.34 1.31
N ASN A 419 -9.63 23.14 0.81
CA ASN A 419 -10.55 22.07 0.35
C ASN A 419 -11.05 22.05 -1.11
N ARG A 420 -10.20 22.26 -2.13
CA ARG A 420 -10.57 21.81 -3.49
C ARG A 420 -10.19 20.33 -3.68
N ARG A 421 -11.18 19.44 -3.64
CA ARG A 421 -11.00 18.02 -3.95
C ARG A 421 -10.76 17.81 -5.44
N THR A 422 -9.92 16.83 -5.79
CA THR A 422 -9.60 16.52 -7.19
C THR A 422 -10.64 15.62 -7.82
N GLU A 423 -10.62 15.53 -9.16
CA GLU A 423 -11.46 14.56 -9.90
C GLU A 423 -11.16 13.12 -9.51
N ILE A 424 -9.95 12.84 -9.00
CA ILE A 424 -9.55 11.52 -8.50
C ILE A 424 -10.36 11.18 -7.25
N PHE A 425 -10.48 12.11 -6.31
CA PHE A 425 -11.32 11.94 -5.13
C PHE A 425 -12.78 11.65 -5.54
N GLU A 426 -13.34 12.41 -6.48
CA GLU A 426 -14.71 12.20 -6.96
C GLU A 426 -14.89 10.84 -7.67
N ARG A 427 -13.86 10.37 -8.40
CA ARG A 427 -13.84 9.02 -8.98
C ARG A 427 -13.86 7.94 -7.90
N ILE A 428 -13.07 8.05 -6.83
CA ILE A 428 -13.07 7.11 -5.72
C ILE A 428 -14.45 7.12 -5.04
N LEU A 429 -14.96 8.30 -4.71
CA LEU A 429 -16.24 8.47 -4.02
C LEU A 429 -17.42 7.95 -4.85
N SER A 430 -17.47 8.24 -6.15
CA SER A 430 -18.50 7.72 -7.04
C SER A 430 -18.43 6.20 -7.21
N THR A 431 -17.22 5.61 -7.22
CA THR A 431 -17.05 4.15 -7.23
C THR A 431 -17.62 3.53 -5.96
N LEU A 432 -17.34 4.11 -4.78
CA LEU A 432 -17.85 3.61 -3.50
C LEU A 432 -19.36 3.78 -3.36
N ARG A 433 -19.93 4.89 -3.88
CA ARG A 433 -21.36 5.19 -3.82
C ARG A 433 -22.20 4.38 -4.80
N ASN A 434 -21.74 4.25 -6.04
CA ASN A 434 -22.53 3.64 -7.11
C ASN A 434 -22.30 2.13 -7.24
N GLY A 435 -21.21 1.62 -6.65
CA GLY A 435 -20.77 0.25 -6.82
C GLY A 435 -20.14 -0.03 -8.18
N ILE A 436 -19.85 -1.30 -8.45
CA ILE A 436 -19.24 -1.78 -9.70
C ILE A 436 -20.12 -2.86 -10.31
N VAL A 437 -20.57 -2.68 -11.55
CA VAL A 437 -21.36 -3.69 -12.28
C VAL A 437 -20.44 -4.50 -13.19
N ILE A 438 -20.43 -5.83 -13.02
CA ILE A 438 -19.67 -6.77 -13.85
C ILE A 438 -20.60 -7.93 -14.21
N GLY A 439 -21.04 -7.98 -15.46
CA GLY A 439 -21.94 -9.01 -15.96
C GLY A 439 -23.30 -8.93 -15.27
N ASP A 440 -23.72 -10.05 -14.71
CA ASP A 440 -24.96 -10.23 -13.94
C ASP A 440 -24.87 -9.71 -12.50
N LYS A 441 -23.71 -9.22 -12.03
CA LYS A 441 -23.50 -8.78 -10.64
C LYS A 441 -23.26 -7.28 -10.51
N LYS A 442 -23.89 -6.66 -9.52
CA LYS A 442 -23.58 -5.31 -9.03
C LYS A 442 -22.96 -5.41 -7.64
N PHE A 443 -21.69 -5.04 -7.50
CA PHE A 443 -20.95 -5.05 -6.25
C PHE A 443 -21.07 -3.70 -5.56
N ASP A 444 -21.79 -3.67 -4.44
CA ASP A 444 -21.97 -2.48 -3.61
C ASP A 444 -20.93 -2.44 -2.49
N PHE A 445 -20.54 -1.23 -2.06
CA PHE A 445 -19.58 -1.05 -0.96
C PHE A 445 -20.08 -1.78 0.29
N LEU A 446 -19.21 -2.59 0.92
CA LEU A 446 -19.51 -3.38 2.12
C LEU A 446 -18.79 -2.82 3.35
N ALA A 447 -17.47 -2.95 3.42
CA ALA A 447 -16.68 -2.44 4.54
C ALA A 447 -15.18 -2.47 4.23
N PHE A 448 -14.36 -2.06 5.19
CA PHE A 448 -12.91 -2.24 5.17
C PHE A 448 -12.40 -2.45 6.60
N SER A 449 -11.31 -3.20 6.75
CA SER A 449 -10.52 -3.25 7.98
C SER A 449 -9.42 -2.18 7.99
N SER A 450 -8.79 -1.95 9.15
CA SER A 450 -7.69 -0.99 9.25
C SER A 450 -6.47 -1.37 8.39
N SER A 451 -6.19 -2.66 8.19
CA SER A 451 -5.12 -3.07 7.27
C SER A 451 -5.47 -2.75 5.83
N GLN A 452 -6.72 -3.02 5.44
CA GLN A 452 -7.20 -2.77 4.10
C GLN A 452 -7.23 -1.29 3.77
N LEU A 453 -7.65 -0.44 4.70
CA LEU A 453 -7.62 1.01 4.54
C LEU A 453 -6.19 1.52 4.32
N ARG A 454 -5.20 1.00 5.07
CA ARG A 454 -3.78 1.34 4.84
C ARG A 454 -3.27 0.90 3.47
N ASP A 455 -3.84 -0.16 2.91
CA ASP A 455 -3.50 -0.69 1.58
C ASP A 455 -4.42 -0.14 0.48
N ASN A 456 -5.13 0.93 0.79
CA ASN A 456 -6.10 1.59 -0.06
C ASN A 456 -7.16 0.65 -0.67
N SER A 457 -7.69 -0.27 0.14
CA SER A 457 -8.59 -1.32 -0.31
C SER A 457 -9.85 -1.47 0.54
N VAL A 458 -10.91 -1.98 -0.09
CA VAL A 458 -12.23 -2.20 0.48
C VAL A 458 -12.83 -3.52 0.02
N TRP A 459 -13.80 -4.02 0.76
CA TRP A 459 -14.70 -5.08 0.33
C TRP A 459 -15.96 -4.49 -0.30
N MET A 460 -16.38 -5.10 -1.41
CA MET A 460 -17.69 -4.92 -2.00
C MET A 460 -18.41 -6.27 -2.10
N PHE A 461 -19.74 -6.25 -2.12
CA PHE A 461 -20.56 -7.44 -2.19
C PHE A 461 -21.69 -7.29 -3.21
N ALA A 462 -21.91 -8.32 -4.00
CA ALA A 462 -23.04 -8.40 -4.92
C ALA A 462 -24.20 -9.13 -4.28
N SER A 463 -25.36 -8.47 -4.19
CA SER A 463 -26.54 -9.03 -3.55
C SER A 463 -26.96 -10.37 -4.14
N THR A 464 -27.44 -11.25 -3.27
CA THR A 464 -28.07 -12.53 -3.62
C THR A 464 -29.58 -12.43 -3.38
N VAL A 465 -30.29 -13.55 -3.53
CA VAL A 465 -31.72 -13.63 -3.17
C VAL A 465 -31.93 -13.45 -1.66
N ASN A 466 -30.93 -13.83 -0.86
CA ASN A 466 -31.06 -13.89 0.60
C ASN A 466 -30.42 -12.69 1.30
N ASP A 467 -29.31 -12.17 0.76
CA ASP A 467 -28.46 -11.21 1.46
C ASP A 467 -28.00 -10.09 0.53
N ASN A 468 -27.95 -8.88 1.07
CA ASN A 468 -27.26 -7.73 0.48
C ASN A 468 -26.17 -7.19 1.42
N ALA A 469 -25.47 -6.12 1.01
CA ALA A 469 -24.38 -5.57 1.81
C ALA A 469 -24.82 -5.05 3.20
N ASP A 470 -26.05 -4.56 3.35
CA ASP A 470 -26.60 -4.11 4.63
C ASP A 470 -26.98 -5.27 5.54
N ASP A 471 -27.51 -6.36 4.98
CA ASP A 471 -27.81 -7.59 5.75
C ASP A 471 -26.53 -8.18 6.36
N ILE A 472 -25.44 -8.23 5.57
CA ILE A 472 -24.13 -8.67 6.06
C ILE A 472 -23.63 -7.77 7.20
N ARG A 473 -23.78 -6.44 7.09
CA ARG A 473 -23.38 -5.51 8.16
C ARG A 473 -24.22 -5.71 9.42
N GLY A 474 -25.53 -5.95 9.27
CA GLY A 474 -26.42 -6.27 10.39
C GLY A 474 -25.99 -7.55 11.10
N TRP A 475 -25.60 -8.58 10.33
CA TRP A 475 -25.06 -9.82 10.86
C TRP A 475 -23.73 -9.64 11.62
N MET A 476 -22.90 -8.68 11.22
CA MET A 476 -21.60 -8.42 11.86
C MET A 476 -21.73 -7.92 13.30
N GLY A 477 -22.84 -7.26 13.65
CA GLY A 477 -23.13 -6.77 15.00
C GLY A 477 -23.94 -5.47 15.02
N ASP A 478 -24.34 -5.04 16.21
CA ASP A 478 -25.06 -3.78 16.41
C ASP A 478 -24.10 -2.62 16.70
N PHE A 479 -23.95 -1.73 15.72
CA PHE A 479 -23.07 -0.55 15.80
C PHE A 479 -23.82 0.77 16.05
N ARG A 480 -25.15 0.76 16.24
CA ARG A 480 -25.99 1.98 16.31
C ARG A 480 -25.65 2.91 17.47
N SER A 481 -25.04 2.38 18.52
CA SER A 481 -24.57 3.15 19.68
C SER A 481 -23.27 3.93 19.40
N ILE A 482 -22.57 3.65 18.29
CA ILE A 482 -21.27 4.26 17.98
C ILE A 482 -21.46 5.46 17.04
N ARG A 483 -21.45 6.67 17.61
CA ARG A 483 -21.66 7.94 16.86
C ARG A 483 -20.38 8.61 16.36
N ASN A 484 -19.21 8.04 16.67
CA ASN A 484 -17.95 8.48 16.13
C ASN A 484 -17.58 7.67 14.88
N VAL A 485 -17.46 8.34 13.73
CA VAL A 485 -17.23 7.70 12.42
C VAL A 485 -15.99 6.81 12.40
N ALA A 486 -14.86 7.29 12.96
CA ALA A 486 -13.61 6.53 12.98
C ALA A 486 -13.72 5.27 13.85
N LYS A 487 -14.35 5.38 15.03
CA LYS A 487 -14.64 4.23 15.90
C LYS A 487 -15.60 3.27 15.22
N TYR A 488 -16.66 3.76 14.58
CA TYR A 488 -17.64 2.93 13.85
C TYR A 488 -16.93 2.12 12.76
N ALA A 489 -16.17 2.78 11.89
CA ALA A 489 -15.40 2.12 10.82
C ALA A 489 -14.44 1.06 11.39
N ALA A 490 -13.74 1.39 12.48
CA ALA A 490 -12.82 0.46 13.13
C ALA A 490 -13.51 -0.77 13.75
N ARG A 491 -14.76 -0.65 14.22
CA ARG A 491 -15.55 -1.78 14.76
C ARG A 491 -16.17 -2.62 13.66
N LEU A 492 -16.75 -1.98 12.63
CA LEU A 492 -17.24 -2.67 11.45
C LEU A 492 -16.12 -3.48 10.79
N GLY A 493 -14.93 -2.91 10.63
CA GLY A 493 -13.78 -3.58 10.01
C GLY A 493 -13.23 -4.81 10.75
N GLN A 494 -13.65 -5.09 11.99
CA GLN A 494 -13.07 -6.17 12.79
C GLN A 494 -13.37 -7.56 12.23
N SER A 495 -14.54 -7.77 11.64
CA SER A 495 -14.93 -9.07 11.07
C SER A 495 -14.18 -9.41 9.78
N PHE A 496 -13.52 -8.42 9.15
CA PHE A 496 -12.68 -8.60 7.97
C PHE A 496 -11.19 -8.80 8.28
N GLY A 497 -10.82 -8.83 9.56
CA GLY A 497 -9.47 -9.21 9.98
C GLY A 497 -9.20 -10.70 9.69
N SER A 498 -8.02 -10.99 9.14
CA SER A 498 -7.53 -12.36 9.00
C SER A 498 -7.48 -13.03 10.37
N SER A 499 -8.10 -14.20 10.47
CA SER A 499 -8.31 -14.90 11.74
C SER A 499 -8.58 -16.38 11.50
N THR A 500 -8.29 -17.21 12.50
CA THR A 500 -8.63 -18.63 12.51
C THR A 500 -9.87 -18.84 13.36
N GLU A 501 -10.96 -19.35 12.77
CA GLU A 501 -12.13 -19.77 13.55
C GLU A 501 -11.80 -21.03 14.33
N THR A 502 -12.16 -21.07 15.60
CA THR A 502 -11.81 -22.19 16.49
C THR A 502 -13.05 -22.95 16.96
N LEU A 503 -13.69 -22.50 18.03
CA LEU A 503 -14.79 -23.18 18.70
C LEU A 503 -15.95 -22.20 18.96
N SER A 504 -17.16 -22.75 19.09
CA SER A 504 -18.31 -21.99 19.56
C SER A 504 -18.35 -21.99 21.09
N VAL A 505 -18.67 -20.84 21.67
CA VAL A 505 -18.82 -20.63 23.12
C VAL A 505 -20.17 -19.99 23.36
N GLY A 506 -21.06 -20.69 24.06
CA GLY A 506 -22.38 -20.18 24.43
C GLY A 506 -22.31 -19.13 25.53
N GLU A 507 -23.38 -18.33 25.69
CA GLU A 507 -23.47 -17.33 26.76
C GLU A 507 -23.42 -17.95 28.17
N ASP A 508 -23.91 -19.17 28.32
CA ASP A 508 -23.86 -19.95 29.56
C ASP A 508 -22.44 -20.46 29.87
N GLU A 509 -21.53 -20.45 28.89
CA GLU A 509 -20.16 -20.93 29.03
C GLU A 509 -19.15 -19.79 29.28
N ILE A 510 -19.61 -18.54 29.21
CA ILE A 510 -18.84 -17.35 29.56
C ILE A 510 -19.20 -16.84 30.95
N GLU A 511 -18.33 -15.99 31.49
CA GLU A 511 -18.60 -15.20 32.68
C GLU A 511 -18.09 -13.77 32.45
N ILE A 512 -18.89 -12.79 32.85
CA ILE A 512 -18.46 -11.39 32.83
C ILE A 512 -17.90 -11.04 34.19
N ILE A 513 -16.60 -10.71 34.23
CA ILE A 513 -15.87 -10.31 35.43
C ILE A 513 -15.62 -8.80 35.42
N PRO A 514 -15.53 -8.14 36.59
CA PRO A 514 -15.26 -6.71 36.65
C PRO A 514 -13.85 -6.38 36.12
N ASP A 515 -13.73 -5.17 35.57
CA ASP A 515 -12.43 -4.56 35.30
C ASP A 515 -11.73 -4.20 36.62
N ILE A 516 -10.39 -4.29 36.61
CA ILE A 516 -9.55 -3.92 37.75
C ILE A 516 -9.18 -2.45 37.58
N GLU A 517 -9.76 -1.60 38.42
CA GLU A 517 -9.67 -0.14 38.28
C GLU A 517 -9.06 0.51 39.52
N VAL A 518 -8.28 1.58 39.30
CA VAL A 518 -7.75 2.43 40.37
C VAL A 518 -7.99 3.89 40.01
N ALA A 519 -8.78 4.58 40.84
CA ALA A 519 -9.02 6.01 40.72
C ALA A 519 -7.94 6.81 41.46
N ARG A 520 -7.25 7.72 40.76
CA ARG A 520 -6.22 8.58 41.36
C ARG A 520 -6.11 9.93 40.67
N GLY A 521 -6.14 11.01 41.45
CA GLY A 521 -5.96 12.38 40.93
C GLY A 521 -7.07 12.83 39.96
N GLY A 522 -8.28 12.26 40.09
CA GLY A 522 -9.40 12.53 39.18
C GLY A 522 -9.42 11.65 37.92
N THR A 523 -8.37 10.86 37.66
CA THR A 523 -8.30 9.92 36.53
C THR A 523 -8.58 8.49 37.02
N ASN A 524 -9.44 7.77 36.30
CA ASN A 524 -9.67 6.34 36.53
C ASN A 524 -8.80 5.53 35.57
N TYR A 525 -7.94 4.67 36.11
CA TYR A 525 -7.10 3.78 35.30
C TYR A 525 -7.59 2.34 35.37
N VAL A 526 -7.78 1.74 34.20
CA VAL A 526 -8.13 0.32 34.06
C VAL A 526 -6.86 -0.50 33.85
N PHE A 527 -6.49 -1.33 34.82
CA PHE A 527 -5.31 -2.21 34.75
C PHE A 527 -5.54 -3.43 33.85
N SER A 528 -6.81 -3.83 33.70
CA SER A 528 -7.22 -4.99 32.91
C SER A 528 -7.77 -4.62 31.52
N ASP A 529 -7.46 -3.43 31.00
CA ASP A 529 -8.04 -2.94 29.74
C ASP A 529 -7.70 -3.89 28.58
N GLY A 530 -8.74 -4.54 28.04
CA GLY A 530 -8.59 -5.39 26.87
C GLY A 530 -8.12 -6.83 27.16
N ILE A 531 -8.04 -7.27 28.42
CA ILE A 531 -7.65 -8.66 28.76
C ILE A 531 -8.69 -9.40 29.59
N GLY A 532 -8.88 -10.68 29.28
CA GLY A 532 -9.73 -11.62 30.00
C GLY A 532 -8.99 -12.93 30.29
N LYS A 533 -9.74 -13.97 30.67
CA LYS A 533 -9.21 -15.27 31.08
C LYS A 533 -9.77 -16.39 30.23
N ILE A 534 -8.96 -17.41 29.98
CA ILE A 534 -9.36 -18.66 29.34
C ILE A 534 -8.98 -19.83 30.24
N SER A 535 -9.88 -20.80 30.42
CA SER A 535 -9.56 -22.00 31.20
C SER A 535 -8.57 -22.90 30.48
N VAL A 536 -7.80 -23.67 31.25
CA VAL A 536 -6.74 -24.56 30.74
C VAL A 536 -7.28 -25.58 29.73
N ASP A 537 -8.42 -26.22 30.03
CA ASP A 537 -9.02 -27.20 29.12
C ASP A 537 -9.43 -26.56 27.79
N PHE A 538 -10.09 -25.39 27.87
CA PHE A 538 -10.55 -24.71 26.67
C PHE A 538 -9.38 -24.16 25.83
N ALA A 539 -8.36 -23.59 26.47
CA ALA A 539 -7.13 -23.16 25.81
C ALA A 539 -6.45 -24.28 25.01
N ARG A 540 -6.38 -25.50 25.58
CA ARG A 540 -5.84 -26.67 24.88
C ARG A 540 -6.66 -27.02 23.63
N ARG A 541 -8.00 -27.00 23.73
CA ARG A 541 -8.89 -27.30 22.60
C ARG A 541 -8.79 -26.23 21.50
N VAL A 542 -8.68 -24.96 21.88
CA VAL A 542 -8.44 -23.84 20.96
C VAL A 542 -7.10 -24.00 20.24
N ALA A 543 -6.03 -24.34 20.98
CA ALA A 543 -4.69 -24.55 20.42
C ALA A 543 -4.67 -25.66 19.35
N ILE A 544 -5.35 -26.80 19.60
CA ILE A 544 -5.48 -27.89 18.63
C ILE A 544 -6.15 -27.41 17.33
N LYS A 545 -7.19 -26.56 17.42
CA LYS A 545 -7.85 -25.97 16.25
C LYS A 545 -6.96 -24.96 15.51
N CYS A 546 -6.04 -24.30 16.20
CA CYS A 546 -5.00 -23.47 15.58
C CYS A 546 -3.83 -24.28 15.01
N GLY A 547 -3.89 -25.62 14.99
CA GLY A 547 -2.83 -26.50 14.48
C GLY A 547 -1.70 -26.78 15.48
N LEU A 548 -1.83 -26.35 16.74
CA LEU A 548 -0.85 -26.56 17.80
C LEU A 548 -1.18 -27.85 18.56
N LYS A 549 -0.55 -28.97 18.16
CA LYS A 549 -0.88 -30.30 18.69
C LYS A 549 -0.09 -30.70 19.95
N ASN A 550 1.12 -30.19 20.12
CA ASN A 550 2.06 -30.67 21.15
C ASN A 550 2.12 -29.76 22.39
N SER A 551 1.66 -28.51 22.27
CA SER A 551 1.61 -27.54 23.37
C SER A 551 0.51 -26.51 23.11
N PHE A 552 0.08 -25.81 24.16
CA PHE A 552 -0.85 -24.70 24.05
C PHE A 552 -0.20 -23.42 24.59
N PRO A 553 -0.44 -22.27 23.96
CA PRO A 553 0.14 -21.00 24.37
C PRO A 553 -0.54 -20.45 25.63
N SER A 554 0.18 -19.60 26.38
CA SER A 554 -0.33 -18.97 27.60
C SER A 554 -1.35 -17.86 27.35
N ALA A 555 -1.38 -17.27 26.15
CA ALA A 555 -2.32 -16.21 25.81
C ALA A 555 -2.73 -16.24 24.33
N PHE A 556 -3.98 -15.82 24.06
CA PHE A 556 -4.55 -15.73 22.73
C PHE A 556 -5.14 -14.34 22.51
N GLN A 557 -4.81 -13.70 21.39
CA GLN A 557 -5.55 -12.53 20.92
C GLN A 557 -6.81 -12.99 20.19
N ILE A 558 -7.97 -12.53 20.64
CA ILE A 558 -9.27 -13.06 20.22
C ILE A 558 -10.21 -12.01 19.64
N ARG A 559 -11.20 -12.51 18.89
CA ARG A 559 -12.47 -11.85 18.61
C ARG A 559 -13.60 -12.83 18.95
N TYR A 560 -14.55 -12.39 19.75
CA TYR A 560 -15.70 -13.20 20.16
C TYR A 560 -16.92 -12.29 20.33
N GLY A 561 -17.99 -12.49 19.55
CA GLY A 561 -19.06 -11.49 19.47
C GLY A 561 -18.49 -10.10 19.19
N GLY A 562 -18.87 -9.12 20.02
CA GLY A 562 -18.30 -7.78 20.04
C GLY A 562 -17.11 -7.56 21.00
N TYR A 563 -16.60 -8.65 21.61
CA TYR A 563 -15.41 -8.62 22.46
C TYR A 563 -14.12 -8.67 21.62
N LYS A 564 -13.22 -7.71 21.88
CA LYS A 564 -11.86 -7.64 21.35
C LYS A 564 -10.88 -7.59 22.51
N GLY A 565 -9.87 -8.46 22.48
CA GLY A 565 -8.80 -8.41 23.46
C GLY A 565 -7.87 -9.62 23.45
N VAL A 566 -7.13 -9.79 24.54
CA VAL A 566 -6.37 -11.00 24.87
C VAL A 566 -7.14 -11.82 25.90
N VAL A 567 -7.04 -13.15 25.82
CA VAL A 567 -7.40 -14.04 26.94
C VAL A 567 -6.18 -14.84 27.35
N ALA A 568 -5.81 -14.73 28.62
CA ALA A 568 -4.69 -15.43 29.23
C ALA A 568 -5.16 -16.68 29.97
N VAL A 569 -4.35 -17.74 29.94
CA VAL A 569 -4.65 -18.99 30.65
C VAL A 569 -4.67 -18.72 32.16
N ASP A 570 -5.81 -18.98 32.80
CA ASP A 570 -5.95 -18.93 34.25
C ASP A 570 -6.26 -20.35 34.76
N PRO A 571 -5.33 -20.99 35.51
CA PRO A 571 -5.54 -22.31 36.11
C PRO A 571 -6.74 -22.39 37.05
N THR A 572 -7.20 -21.26 37.59
CA THR A 572 -8.34 -21.20 38.53
C THR A 572 -9.68 -20.99 37.83
N SER A 573 -9.68 -20.65 36.53
CA SER A 573 -10.91 -20.37 35.79
C SER A 573 -11.70 -21.65 35.50
N ARG A 574 -12.99 -21.63 35.86
CA ARG A 574 -13.93 -22.75 35.65
C ARG A 574 -14.80 -22.59 34.40
N ARG A 575 -14.91 -21.37 33.87
CA ARG A 575 -15.66 -21.05 32.66
C ARG A 575 -14.76 -21.16 31.45
N LYS A 576 -15.32 -21.30 30.25
CA LYS A 576 -14.49 -21.35 29.03
C LYS A 576 -13.76 -20.02 28.85
N LEU A 577 -14.49 -18.92 28.98
CA LEU A 577 -13.98 -17.56 28.90
C LEU A 577 -14.50 -16.72 30.07
N SER A 578 -13.64 -15.92 30.68
CA SER A 578 -14.03 -14.85 31.60
C SER A 578 -13.67 -13.51 30.97
N LEU A 579 -14.66 -12.70 30.60
CA LEU A 579 -14.50 -11.49 29.79
C LEU A 579 -14.80 -10.23 30.62
N ARG A 580 -14.20 -9.10 30.24
CA ARG A 580 -14.37 -7.81 30.91
C ARG A 580 -15.14 -6.81 30.05
N LEU A 581 -15.73 -5.79 30.67
CA LEU A 581 -16.49 -4.76 29.96
C LEU A 581 -15.59 -3.91 29.07
N SER A 582 -14.36 -3.63 29.49
CA SER A 582 -13.33 -2.98 28.67
C SER A 582 -13.10 -3.68 27.33
N MET A 583 -13.30 -5.00 27.25
CA MET A 583 -13.16 -5.77 26.02
C MET A 583 -14.37 -5.65 25.08
N SER A 584 -15.57 -5.34 25.60
CA SER A 584 -16.81 -5.25 24.82
C SER A 584 -16.85 -3.94 24.03
N LYS A 585 -16.83 -4.04 22.69
CA LYS A 585 -16.75 -2.86 21.80
C LYS A 585 -18.08 -2.54 21.09
N TYR A 586 -18.97 -3.52 20.98
CA TYR A 586 -20.32 -3.43 20.41
C TYR A 586 -21.12 -4.68 20.81
N GLN A 587 -22.44 -4.67 20.60
CA GLN A 587 -23.30 -5.82 20.91
C GLN A 587 -23.37 -6.78 19.72
N SER A 588 -23.35 -8.09 19.98
CA SER A 588 -23.39 -9.13 18.94
C SER A 588 -23.82 -10.46 19.52
N GLU A 589 -24.67 -11.20 18.80
CA GLU A 589 -25.14 -12.55 19.14
C GLU A 589 -24.19 -13.66 18.67
N ASN A 590 -23.04 -13.29 18.10
CA ASN A 590 -22.12 -14.26 17.50
C ASN A 590 -21.32 -15.02 18.57
N THR A 591 -21.48 -16.35 18.59
CA THR A 591 -20.83 -17.26 19.55
C THR A 591 -19.52 -17.88 19.06
N LYS A 592 -19.01 -17.51 17.88
CA LYS A 592 -17.77 -18.04 17.31
C LYS A 592 -16.55 -17.33 17.90
N LEU A 593 -15.60 -18.13 18.40
CA LEU A 593 -14.29 -17.65 18.84
C LEU A 593 -13.29 -17.67 17.68
N ASP A 594 -12.79 -16.49 17.32
CA ASP A 594 -11.71 -16.33 16.36
C ASP A 594 -10.41 -15.97 17.07
N VAL A 595 -9.33 -16.68 16.71
CA VAL A 595 -7.98 -16.40 17.18
C VAL A 595 -7.20 -15.68 16.09
N LEU A 596 -6.61 -14.55 16.45
CA LEU A 596 -5.81 -13.70 15.55
C LEU A 596 -4.31 -13.95 15.72
N ALA A 597 -3.89 -14.14 16.97
CA ALA A 597 -2.51 -14.40 17.35
C ALA A 597 -2.47 -15.11 18.71
N TRP A 598 -1.30 -15.59 19.09
CA TRP A 598 -1.06 -16.21 20.40
C TRP A 598 0.36 -15.92 20.87
N SER A 599 0.61 -16.11 22.17
CA SER A 599 1.95 -16.02 22.76
C SER A 599 2.86 -17.08 22.17
N LYS A 600 4.02 -16.66 21.66
CA LYS A 600 5.03 -17.51 21.02
C LYS A 600 6.38 -16.81 21.01
N TYR A 601 7.45 -17.54 20.76
CA TYR A 601 8.75 -16.95 20.45
C TYR A 601 8.63 -15.90 19.33
N GLN A 602 9.03 -14.66 19.63
CA GLN A 602 9.19 -13.60 18.64
C GLN A 602 10.55 -12.89 18.85
N PRO A 603 11.42 -12.88 17.81
CA PRO A 603 12.73 -12.25 17.90
C PRO A 603 12.60 -10.74 18.07
N CYS A 604 13.51 -10.16 18.87
CA CYS A 604 13.53 -8.75 19.15
C CYS A 604 14.58 -8.01 18.32
N PHE A 605 14.20 -6.83 17.82
CA PHE A 605 15.10 -5.95 17.09
C PHE A 605 15.01 -4.53 17.66
N LEU A 606 16.15 -3.88 17.79
CA LEU A 606 16.19 -2.42 17.90
C LEU A 606 15.67 -1.81 16.60
N ASN A 607 15.13 -0.60 16.73
CA ASN A 607 14.74 0.24 15.61
C ASN A 607 15.16 1.69 15.94
N ARG A 608 15.01 2.59 14.97
CA ARG A 608 15.37 4.01 15.14
C ARG A 608 14.72 4.67 16.37
N GLN A 609 13.45 4.40 16.64
CA GLN A 609 12.73 5.00 17.77
C GLN A 609 13.31 4.53 19.10
N ILE A 610 13.43 3.22 19.30
CA ILE A 610 13.98 2.64 20.53
C ILE A 610 15.43 3.08 20.76
N ILE A 611 16.26 3.13 19.69
CA ILE A 611 17.64 3.61 19.79
C ILE A 611 17.68 5.07 20.24
N SER A 612 16.89 5.94 19.61
CA SER A 612 16.82 7.37 19.99
C SER A 612 16.38 7.57 21.43
N LEU A 613 15.38 6.82 21.90
CA LEU A 613 14.90 6.93 23.27
C LEU A 613 15.91 6.36 24.29
N LEU A 614 16.51 5.20 24.03
CA LEU A 614 17.53 4.62 24.91
C LEU A 614 18.77 5.51 25.01
N SER A 615 19.23 6.09 23.88
CA SER A 615 20.31 7.09 23.86
C SER A 615 19.96 8.32 24.71
N THR A 616 18.75 8.86 24.55
CA THR A 616 18.24 9.99 25.36
C THR A 616 18.20 9.65 26.86
N LEU A 617 17.90 8.40 27.21
CA LEU A 617 17.87 7.94 28.61
C LEU A 617 19.27 7.58 29.16
N GLY A 618 20.33 7.74 28.36
CA GLY A 618 21.72 7.62 28.78
C GLY A 618 22.40 6.30 28.44
N VAL A 619 21.82 5.45 27.57
CA VAL A 619 22.55 4.33 26.98
C VAL A 619 23.56 4.90 25.98
N GLU A 620 24.84 4.58 26.15
CA GLU A 620 25.90 5.15 25.31
C GLU A 620 25.82 4.68 23.85
N ASP A 621 26.01 5.60 22.90
CA ASP A 621 25.85 5.29 21.46
C ASP A 621 26.77 4.17 20.96
N ARG A 622 27.96 4.02 21.58
CA ARG A 622 28.91 2.93 21.28
C ARG A 622 28.31 1.53 21.47
N VAL A 623 27.29 1.38 22.34
CA VAL A 623 26.57 0.13 22.54
C VAL A 623 25.80 -0.25 21.27
N PHE A 624 25.09 0.71 20.66
CA PHE A 624 24.33 0.46 19.44
C PHE A 624 25.26 0.19 18.26
N GLU A 625 26.36 0.93 18.14
CA GLU A 625 27.38 0.67 17.12
C GLU A 625 28.01 -0.71 17.26
N LYS A 626 28.33 -1.13 18.49
CA LYS A 626 28.85 -2.47 18.77
C LYS A 626 27.86 -3.55 18.31
N LYS A 627 26.58 -3.45 18.71
CA LYS A 627 25.55 -4.41 18.31
C LYS A 627 25.30 -4.39 16.79
N GLN A 628 25.41 -3.24 16.15
CA GLN A 628 25.34 -3.15 14.68
C GLN A 628 26.52 -3.87 14.02
N ARG A 629 27.76 -3.67 14.50
CA ARG A 629 28.95 -4.38 14.00
C ARG A 629 28.81 -5.90 14.19
N GLU A 630 28.33 -6.34 15.35
CA GLU A 630 28.06 -7.75 15.62
C GLU A 630 27.01 -8.33 14.67
N ALA A 631 25.93 -7.59 14.39
CA ALA A 631 24.92 -8.01 13.44
C ALA A 631 25.46 -8.13 12.00
N VAL A 632 26.33 -7.20 11.56
CA VAL A 632 27.00 -7.30 10.25
C VAL A 632 27.92 -8.51 10.18
N ALA A 633 28.73 -8.74 11.22
CA ALA A 633 29.61 -9.90 11.29
C ALA A 633 28.83 -11.22 11.27
N GLN A 634 27.70 -11.30 11.97
CA GLN A 634 26.79 -12.45 11.89
C GLN A 634 26.27 -12.68 10.47
N LEU A 635 25.87 -11.61 9.76
CA LEU A 635 25.40 -11.72 8.39
C LEU A 635 26.49 -12.21 7.41
N ASP A 636 27.76 -11.91 7.67
CA ASP A 636 28.88 -12.40 6.88
C ASP A 636 29.09 -13.91 7.07
N THR A 637 28.91 -14.42 8.29
CA THR A 637 29.07 -15.86 8.58
C THR A 637 28.06 -16.75 7.88
N ILE A 638 26.88 -16.23 7.52
CA ILE A 638 25.82 -16.95 6.77
C ILE A 638 26.33 -17.46 5.42
N LEU A 639 27.30 -16.77 4.81
CA LEU A 639 27.80 -17.13 3.48
C LEU A 639 28.84 -18.25 3.50
N VAL A 640 29.27 -18.69 4.70
CA VAL A 640 30.40 -19.63 4.85
C VAL A 640 30.05 -20.78 5.77
N ASP A 641 29.34 -20.53 6.87
CA ASP A 641 28.98 -21.54 7.87
C ASP A 641 27.54 -22.05 7.65
N PRO A 642 27.35 -23.33 7.28
CA PRO A 642 26.02 -23.90 7.05
C PRO A 642 25.09 -23.81 8.27
N LEU A 643 25.62 -23.92 9.49
CA LEU A 643 24.83 -23.82 10.70
C LEU A 643 24.33 -22.38 10.90
N ARG A 644 25.22 -21.39 10.73
CA ARG A 644 24.81 -19.97 10.81
C ARG A 644 23.85 -19.59 9.70
N ALA A 645 23.99 -20.18 8.53
CA ALA A 645 23.05 -20.00 7.44
C ALA A 645 21.66 -20.52 7.84
N GLU A 646 21.56 -21.74 8.37
CA GLU A 646 20.28 -22.31 8.83
C GLU A 646 19.65 -21.46 9.94
N GLU A 647 20.45 -21.03 10.92
CA GLU A 647 20.02 -20.18 12.03
C GLU A 647 19.48 -18.82 11.56
N ALA A 648 20.16 -18.19 10.61
CA ALA A 648 19.70 -16.92 10.07
C ALA A 648 18.44 -17.08 9.20
N LEU A 649 18.29 -18.23 8.53
CA LEU A 649 17.07 -18.60 7.82
C LEU A 649 15.89 -18.87 8.79
N ASP A 650 16.13 -19.21 10.05
CA ASP A 650 15.06 -19.30 11.07
C ASP A 650 14.50 -17.93 11.48
N LEU A 651 15.27 -16.86 11.31
CA LEU A 651 14.83 -15.49 11.56
C LEU A 651 14.03 -14.90 10.38
N MET A 652 13.90 -15.64 9.29
CA MET A 652 13.04 -15.30 8.16
C MET A 652 11.57 -15.57 8.45
N SER A 653 10.69 -14.94 7.69
CA SER A 653 9.31 -15.41 7.58
C SER A 653 9.30 -16.85 7.04
N PRO A 654 8.55 -17.79 7.67
CA PRO A 654 8.37 -19.12 7.13
C PRO A 654 7.84 -19.05 5.70
N GLY A 655 8.37 -19.88 4.81
CA GLY A 655 7.96 -19.93 3.41
C GLY A 655 8.67 -21.06 2.67
N GLU A 656 8.11 -21.46 1.52
CA GLU A 656 8.64 -22.56 0.72
C GLU A 656 10.10 -22.35 0.34
N ASN A 657 10.45 -21.15 -0.13
CA ASN A 657 11.84 -20.81 -0.46
C ASN A 657 12.77 -20.96 0.75
N THR A 658 12.37 -20.49 1.94
CA THR A 658 13.16 -20.64 3.17
C THR A 658 13.30 -22.11 3.56
N ASN A 659 12.25 -22.93 3.41
CA ASN A 659 12.29 -24.35 3.72
C ASN A 659 13.22 -25.09 2.75
N ILE A 660 13.17 -24.80 1.46
CA ILE A 660 14.07 -25.37 0.45
C ILE A 660 15.52 -25.10 0.82
N LEU A 661 15.87 -23.84 1.13
CA LEU A 661 17.24 -23.47 1.51
C LEU A 661 17.71 -24.18 2.79
N LYS A 662 16.82 -24.35 3.78
CA LYS A 662 17.13 -25.11 5.00
C LYS A 662 17.37 -26.59 4.72
N GLU A 663 16.52 -27.21 3.90
CA GLU A 663 16.69 -28.61 3.52
C GLU A 663 17.96 -28.83 2.70
N MET A 664 18.33 -27.89 1.83
CA MET A 664 19.64 -27.93 1.15
C MET A 664 20.79 -27.93 2.16
N LEU A 665 20.79 -27.02 3.13
CA LEU A 665 21.82 -26.99 4.17
C LEU A 665 21.85 -28.30 4.98
N ARG A 666 20.69 -28.86 5.34
CA ARG A 666 20.57 -30.14 6.06
C ARG A 666 21.03 -31.34 5.26
N CYS A 667 20.89 -31.30 3.94
CA CYS A 667 21.42 -32.31 3.02
C CYS A 667 22.94 -32.19 2.82
N GLY A 668 23.61 -31.23 3.48
CA GLY A 668 25.06 -31.07 3.46
C GLY A 668 25.60 -30.14 2.36
N TYR A 669 24.72 -29.45 1.63
CA TYR A 669 25.15 -28.45 0.65
C TYR A 669 25.85 -27.28 1.37
N GLN A 670 27.01 -26.89 0.85
CA GLN A 670 27.77 -25.77 1.40
C GLN A 670 27.24 -24.43 0.87
N PRO A 671 27.13 -23.38 1.71
CA PRO A 671 26.68 -22.03 1.33
C PRO A 671 27.37 -21.44 0.09
N ASP A 672 28.65 -21.75 -0.11
CA ASP A 672 29.49 -21.26 -1.21
C ASP A 672 29.70 -22.29 -2.33
N GLY A 673 29.32 -23.56 -2.11
CA GLY A 673 29.52 -24.65 -3.05
C GLY A 673 28.40 -24.84 -4.06
N GLU A 674 27.15 -24.47 -3.72
CA GLU A 674 26.01 -24.61 -4.62
C GLU A 674 25.54 -23.23 -5.13
N PRO A 675 25.55 -22.96 -6.45
CA PRO A 675 25.27 -21.65 -7.00
C PRO A 675 23.91 -21.05 -6.62
N PHE A 676 22.84 -21.85 -6.58
CA PHE A 676 21.51 -21.35 -6.24
C PHE A 676 21.43 -20.94 -4.75
N LEU A 677 21.90 -21.79 -3.84
CA LEU A 677 22.00 -21.53 -2.40
C LEU A 677 22.85 -20.29 -2.14
N SER A 678 24.03 -20.19 -2.76
CA SER A 678 24.92 -19.03 -2.62
C SER A 678 24.24 -17.74 -3.06
N MET A 679 23.61 -17.73 -4.24
CA MET A 679 22.88 -16.57 -4.75
C MET A 679 21.73 -16.16 -3.82
N MET A 680 20.98 -17.13 -3.30
CA MET A 680 19.86 -16.89 -2.40
C MET A 680 20.32 -16.34 -1.03
N LEU A 681 21.40 -16.89 -0.46
CA LEU A 681 22.00 -16.41 0.79
C LEU A 681 22.62 -15.01 0.63
N GLN A 682 23.27 -14.71 -0.49
CA GLN A 682 23.78 -13.38 -0.80
C GLN A 682 22.64 -12.35 -0.94
N THR A 683 21.56 -12.73 -1.63
CA THR A 683 20.36 -11.88 -1.76
C THR A 683 19.73 -11.62 -0.39
N PHE A 684 19.64 -12.65 0.45
CA PHE A 684 19.18 -12.50 1.83
C PHE A 684 20.06 -11.54 2.64
N ARG A 685 21.38 -11.74 2.60
CA ARG A 685 22.35 -10.86 3.27
C ARG A 685 22.18 -9.42 2.80
N ALA A 686 22.08 -9.18 1.49
CA ALA A 686 21.88 -7.86 0.92
C ALA A 686 20.57 -7.22 1.42
N SER A 687 19.48 -7.99 1.48
CA SER A 687 18.20 -7.53 2.04
C SER A 687 18.32 -7.13 3.52
N LYS A 688 19.01 -7.93 4.34
CA LYS A 688 19.22 -7.62 5.78
C LYS A 688 20.14 -6.44 6.02
N LEU A 689 21.19 -6.29 5.22
CA LEU A 689 22.04 -5.10 5.25
C LEU A 689 21.26 -3.84 4.84
N LEU A 690 20.34 -3.95 3.88
CA LEU A 690 19.45 -2.85 3.52
C LEU A 690 18.51 -2.49 4.68
N ASP A 691 17.91 -3.47 5.37
CA ASP A 691 17.09 -3.23 6.57
C ASP A 691 17.90 -2.59 7.70
N LEU A 692 19.15 -2.99 7.92
CA LEU A 692 20.05 -2.34 8.87
C LEU A 692 20.31 -0.88 8.47
N ARG A 693 20.60 -0.60 7.20
CA ARG A 693 20.88 0.75 6.70
C ARG A 693 19.65 1.67 6.77
N VAL A 694 18.48 1.17 6.35
CA VAL A 694 17.26 1.98 6.16
C VAL A 694 16.38 2.02 7.41
N LYS A 695 16.45 1.01 8.29
CA LYS A 695 15.55 0.92 9.46
C LYS A 695 16.28 0.74 10.79
N SER A 696 17.61 0.60 10.78
CA SER A 696 18.41 0.28 11.97
C SER A 696 17.88 -0.97 12.70
N ARG A 697 17.44 -1.98 11.93
CA ARG A 697 16.82 -3.20 12.45
C ARG A 697 17.87 -4.17 13.01
N ILE A 698 18.40 -3.88 14.20
CA ILE A 698 19.51 -4.63 14.82
C ILE A 698 18.94 -5.71 15.74
N PHE A 699 19.30 -6.97 15.53
CA PHE A 699 18.83 -8.09 16.35
C PHE A 699 19.40 -8.03 17.78
N VAL A 700 18.57 -8.34 18.78
CA VAL A 700 18.98 -8.37 20.21
C VAL A 700 18.67 -9.75 20.81
N PRO A 701 19.71 -10.59 21.05
CA PRO A 701 19.51 -11.95 21.55
C PRO A 701 18.90 -12.02 22.96
N LYS A 702 19.27 -11.08 23.85
CA LYS A 702 18.79 -10.95 25.23
C LYS A 702 17.52 -10.09 25.34
N ALA A 703 16.65 -10.20 24.34
CA ALA A 703 15.37 -9.53 24.31
C ALA A 703 14.35 -10.33 23.51
N ARG A 704 13.06 -10.08 23.77
CA ARG A 704 11.94 -10.67 23.02
C ARG A 704 10.89 -9.61 22.74
N GLN A 705 10.12 -9.85 21.68
CA GLN A 705 8.83 -9.21 21.50
C GLN A 705 7.79 -10.12 22.20
N MET A 706 7.03 -9.56 23.15
CA MET A 706 6.16 -10.36 24.01
C MET A 706 4.76 -9.78 24.09
N MET A 707 3.74 -10.63 24.02
CA MET A 707 2.35 -10.22 24.25
C MET A 707 2.19 -9.74 25.70
N GLY A 708 1.50 -8.62 25.90
CA GLY A 708 1.17 -8.14 27.24
C GLY A 708 0.11 -9.01 27.90
N CYS A 709 0.29 -9.32 29.18
CA CYS A 709 -0.64 -10.06 30.02
C CYS A 709 -0.78 -9.41 31.39
N LEU A 710 -1.80 -9.82 32.14
CA LEU A 710 -2.10 -9.31 33.48
C LEU A 710 -1.87 -10.41 34.52
N ASP A 711 -1.30 -10.02 35.66
CA ASP A 711 -1.22 -10.88 36.83
C ASP A 711 -2.56 -10.96 37.56
N GLU A 712 -3.37 -11.95 37.20
CA GLU A 712 -4.65 -12.28 37.85
C GLU A 712 -4.47 -12.76 39.30
N THR A 713 -3.27 -13.19 39.71
CA THR A 713 -2.99 -13.64 41.08
C THR A 713 -2.79 -12.48 42.06
N GLY A 714 -2.42 -11.30 41.55
CA GLY A 714 -2.10 -10.12 42.38
C GLY A 714 -0.81 -10.27 43.18
N SER A 715 0.11 -11.12 42.73
CA SER A 715 1.41 -11.35 43.38
C SER A 715 2.43 -10.27 43.06
N LEU A 716 2.37 -9.68 41.86
CA LEU A 716 3.30 -8.65 41.41
C LEU A 716 2.97 -7.28 42.02
N GLU A 717 4.00 -6.61 42.54
CA GLU A 717 3.92 -5.23 42.99
C GLU A 717 4.19 -4.23 41.85
N TYR A 718 3.80 -2.97 42.06
CA TYR A 718 4.04 -1.91 41.08
C TYR A 718 5.55 -1.71 40.83
N GLY A 719 5.96 -1.66 39.57
CA GLY A 719 7.35 -1.65 39.13
C GLY A 719 7.93 -3.04 38.83
N GLN A 720 7.20 -4.11 39.11
CA GLN A 720 7.60 -5.49 38.83
C GLN A 720 6.93 -6.03 37.57
N VAL A 721 7.55 -7.03 36.95
CA VAL A 721 6.97 -7.85 35.88
C VAL A 721 7.37 -9.31 36.07
N PHE A 722 6.62 -10.23 35.48
CA PHE A 722 7.05 -11.61 35.33
C PHE A 722 7.33 -11.91 33.85
N VAL A 723 8.49 -12.50 33.58
CA VAL A 723 8.95 -12.82 32.23
C VAL A 723 9.58 -14.20 32.21
N GLN A 724 8.94 -15.10 31.48
CA GLN A 724 9.42 -16.44 31.21
C GLN A 724 9.28 -16.72 29.71
N PHE A 725 10.28 -17.34 29.10
CA PHE A 725 10.29 -17.62 27.67
C PHE A 725 10.71 -19.06 27.38
N SER A 726 10.17 -19.62 26.31
CA SER A 726 10.44 -20.99 25.90
C SER A 726 11.84 -21.13 25.26
N SER A 727 12.40 -22.35 25.33
CA SER A 727 13.64 -22.70 24.62
C SER A 727 13.47 -22.77 23.09
N ALA A 728 12.24 -22.65 22.57
CA ALA A 728 11.97 -22.51 21.15
C ALA A 728 12.70 -21.24 20.64
N GLY A 729 13.82 -21.45 19.94
CA GLY A 729 14.73 -20.39 19.47
C GLY A 729 16.08 -20.29 20.20
N ARG A 730 16.29 -21.01 21.32
CA ARG A 730 17.57 -21.04 22.06
C ARG A 730 18.48 -22.22 21.74
N ARG A 731 18.00 -23.26 21.03
CA ARG A 731 18.86 -24.37 20.53
C ARG A 731 20.02 -23.92 19.60
N ARG A 732 20.17 -22.62 19.33
CA ARG A 732 20.74 -22.11 18.07
C ARG A 732 21.54 -20.79 18.15
N PHE A 733 21.89 -20.23 19.33
CA PHE A 733 22.61 -18.92 19.37
C PHE A 733 23.57 -18.69 20.58
N TYR A 734 24.34 -19.71 21.02
CA TYR A 734 25.39 -19.71 22.08
C TYR A 734 24.99 -19.93 23.56
N GLU A 735 25.48 -21.02 24.19
CA GLU A 735 26.56 -21.05 25.22
C GLU A 735 26.85 -22.50 25.71
N ASP A 736 28.15 -22.79 25.90
CA ASP A 736 28.75 -23.97 26.55
C ASP A 736 28.42 -24.05 28.04
N PHE A 737 27.22 -24.52 28.40
CA PHE A 737 26.95 -25.04 29.75
C PHE A 737 26.55 -26.52 29.65
N HIS A 738 27.47 -27.39 30.10
CA HIS A 738 27.33 -28.83 30.34
C HIS A 738 26.27 -29.59 29.53
N ARG A 739 26.68 -30.14 28.37
CA ARG A 739 26.05 -31.30 27.72
C ARG A 739 26.37 -32.60 28.48
N PHE A 740 26.02 -32.68 29.76
CA PHE A 740 26.04 -33.95 30.49
C PHE A 740 24.69 -34.20 31.16
N TYR A 741 24.11 -35.34 30.79
CA TYR A 741 22.86 -35.96 31.22
C TYR A 741 21.58 -35.67 30.41
N ASP A 742 21.37 -36.64 29.52
CA ASP A 742 20.12 -37.36 29.25
C ASP A 742 19.20 -36.88 28.12
N ASP A 743 18.99 -37.81 27.20
CA ASP A 743 18.19 -37.75 25.98
C ASP A 743 16.72 -37.98 26.35
N THR A 744 16.13 -37.01 27.05
CA THR A 744 14.68 -36.95 27.27
C THR A 744 14.12 -35.59 26.87
N SER A 745 13.01 -35.65 26.15
CA SER A 745 12.21 -34.57 25.58
C SER A 745 11.68 -33.56 26.62
N GLY A 746 12.51 -32.64 27.11
CA GLY A 746 12.09 -31.54 27.99
C GLY A 746 12.08 -30.18 27.29
N ASP A 747 10.90 -29.57 27.15
CA ASP A 747 10.76 -28.14 26.83
C ASP A 747 11.26 -27.31 28.04
N TYR A 748 12.53 -26.85 28.00
CA TYR A 748 13.04 -25.97 29.04
C TYR A 748 12.47 -24.55 28.87
N ASN A 749 11.88 -24.01 29.94
CA ASN A 749 11.50 -22.60 30.04
C ASN A 749 12.56 -21.84 30.85
N PHE A 750 12.89 -20.61 30.42
CA PHE A 750 13.87 -19.76 31.08
C PHE A 750 13.18 -18.58 31.76
N LEU A 751 13.49 -18.42 33.04
CA LEU A 751 12.99 -17.32 33.86
C LEU A 751 13.98 -16.15 33.82
N VAL A 752 13.48 -14.94 33.54
CA VAL A 752 14.27 -13.71 33.61
C VAL A 752 14.17 -13.13 35.01
N LYS A 753 15.32 -12.73 35.59
CA LYS A 753 15.39 -12.02 36.87
C LYS A 753 16.23 -10.75 36.73
N GLY A 754 15.86 -9.70 37.45
CA GLY A 754 16.59 -8.44 37.49
C GLY A 754 15.99 -7.35 36.60
N MET A 755 16.77 -6.32 36.30
CA MET A 755 16.28 -5.15 35.57
C MET A 755 15.94 -5.48 34.11
N VAL A 756 14.82 -4.97 33.64
CA VAL A 756 14.38 -5.08 32.24
C VAL A 756 13.95 -3.72 31.70
N ALA A 757 14.22 -3.50 30.42
CA ALA A 757 13.69 -2.37 29.66
C ALA A 757 12.45 -2.84 28.88
N VAL A 758 11.33 -2.16 29.08
CA VAL A 758 10.04 -2.46 28.45
C VAL A 758 9.57 -1.24 27.64
N ALA A 759 9.15 -1.45 26.41
CA ALA A 759 8.59 -0.40 25.56
C ALA A 759 7.58 -0.97 24.56
N LYS A 760 6.68 -0.14 24.05
CA LYS A 760 5.72 -0.51 23.00
C LYS A 760 5.94 0.38 21.78
N ASN A 761 6.13 -0.21 20.60
CA ASN A 761 6.25 0.57 19.36
C ASN A 761 4.86 0.88 18.76
N PRO A 762 4.65 2.07 18.17
CA PRO A 762 5.59 3.19 18.12
C PRO A 762 5.72 3.91 19.47
N CYS A 763 6.93 4.31 19.82
CA CYS A 763 7.25 5.06 21.03
C CYS A 763 7.97 6.36 20.66
N LEU A 764 7.55 7.48 21.26
CA LEU A 764 7.99 8.82 20.86
C LEU A 764 8.48 9.66 22.02
N HIS A 765 8.04 9.37 23.24
CA HIS A 765 8.43 10.10 24.45
C HIS A 765 9.46 9.30 25.26
N PRO A 766 10.50 9.91 25.86
CA PRO A 766 11.47 9.18 26.69
C PRO A 766 10.85 8.37 27.83
N GLY A 767 9.71 8.83 28.36
CA GLY A 767 8.95 8.13 29.39
C GLY A 767 8.26 6.83 28.93
N ASP A 768 8.17 6.59 27.61
CA ASP A 768 7.55 5.39 27.02
C ASP A 768 8.41 4.12 27.21
N VAL A 769 9.71 4.30 27.46
CA VAL A 769 10.60 3.21 27.84
C VAL A 769 10.61 3.12 29.36
N ARG A 770 10.17 1.99 29.89
CA ARG A 770 10.06 1.71 31.33
C ARG A 770 11.19 0.78 31.76
N LYS A 771 11.84 1.14 32.87
CA LYS A 771 12.77 0.29 33.59
C LYS A 771 12.00 -0.40 34.72
N LEU A 772 11.80 -1.71 34.58
CA LEU A 772 11.03 -2.54 35.50
C LEU A 772 11.91 -3.66 36.05
N VAL A 773 11.42 -4.37 37.08
CA VAL A 773 12.14 -5.49 37.70
C VAL A 773 11.42 -6.80 37.38
N ALA A 774 12.08 -7.69 36.65
CA ALA A 774 11.62 -9.05 36.46
C ALA A 774 11.86 -9.88 37.74
N VAL A 775 10.79 -10.46 38.28
CA VAL A 775 10.79 -11.19 39.56
C VAL A 775 10.31 -12.63 39.39
N ASP A 776 10.75 -13.49 40.31
CA ASP A 776 10.37 -14.91 40.35
C ASP A 776 9.06 -15.09 41.11
N VAL A 777 8.01 -15.54 40.42
CA VAL A 777 6.69 -15.76 40.99
C VAL A 777 6.21 -17.16 40.59
N PRO A 778 6.29 -18.16 41.49
CA PRO A 778 5.86 -19.53 41.20
C PRO A 778 4.42 -19.66 40.71
N ALA A 779 3.52 -18.81 41.20
CA ALA A 779 2.12 -18.80 40.77
C ALA A 779 1.95 -18.45 39.28
N LEU A 780 2.95 -17.81 38.64
CA LEU A 780 2.92 -17.38 37.24
C LEU A 780 3.72 -18.29 36.29
N TYR A 781 4.24 -19.44 36.75
CA TYR A 781 5.05 -20.33 35.90
C TYR A 781 4.30 -20.93 34.70
N HIS A 782 2.97 -20.87 34.69
CA HIS A 782 2.14 -21.24 33.54
C HIS A 782 2.17 -20.20 32.40
N MET A 783 2.68 -19.00 32.66
CA MET A 783 2.80 -17.91 31.69
C MET A 783 4.16 -17.99 30.97
N VAL A 784 4.15 -18.21 29.66
CA VAL A 784 5.35 -18.40 28.82
C VAL A 784 5.19 -17.54 27.56
N ASP A 785 6.30 -16.96 27.09
CA ASP A 785 6.39 -16.15 25.87
C ASP A 785 5.44 -14.92 25.87
N CYS A 786 5.19 -14.39 27.06
CA CYS A 786 4.44 -13.16 27.32
C CYS A 786 5.09 -12.39 28.48
N VAL A 787 4.78 -11.09 28.57
CA VAL A 787 5.19 -10.25 29.70
C VAL A 787 3.97 -10.00 30.57
N VAL A 788 4.05 -10.37 31.85
CA VAL A 788 2.95 -10.24 32.80
C VAL A 788 3.14 -8.99 33.65
N PHE A 789 2.16 -8.10 33.60
CA PHE A 789 2.14 -6.83 34.32
C PHE A 789 1.31 -6.92 35.61
N PRO A 790 1.64 -6.11 36.63
CA PRO A 790 0.93 -6.10 37.90
C PRO A 790 -0.45 -5.45 37.73
N GLN A 791 -1.43 -5.96 38.47
CA GLN A 791 -2.74 -5.33 38.63
C GLN A 791 -2.77 -4.24 39.73
N LYS A 792 -1.63 -4.01 40.39
CA LYS A 792 -1.45 -3.04 41.47
C LYS A 792 -0.63 -1.84 41.00
N GLY A 793 -0.93 -0.66 41.52
CA GLY A 793 -0.08 0.51 41.36
C GLY A 793 -0.84 1.81 41.17
N ARG A 794 -0.09 2.83 40.74
CA ARG A 794 -0.61 4.18 40.53
C ARG A 794 -1.13 4.41 39.10
N ARG A 795 -0.60 3.65 38.14
CA ARG A 795 -0.91 3.70 36.71
C ARG A 795 -0.51 2.35 36.09
N PRO A 796 -1.25 1.79 35.13
CA PRO A 796 -0.86 0.54 34.49
C PRO A 796 0.42 0.71 33.68
N HIS A 797 1.40 -0.18 33.83
CA HIS A 797 2.63 -0.15 33.02
C HIS A 797 2.39 -0.23 31.50
N PRO A 798 1.38 -0.99 30.99
CA PRO A 798 0.93 -0.86 29.61
C PRO A 798 0.66 0.60 29.21
N ASN A 799 -0.13 1.32 29.99
CA ASN A 799 -0.49 2.70 29.71
C ASN A 799 0.71 3.67 29.82
N GLU A 800 1.71 3.34 30.63
CA GLU A 800 2.98 4.08 30.68
C GLU A 800 3.83 3.88 29.42
N CYS A 801 3.70 2.74 28.75
CA CYS A 801 4.35 2.41 27.50
C CYS A 801 3.52 2.89 26.31
N SER A 802 3.61 4.19 25.96
CA SER A 802 2.94 4.76 24.78
C SER A 802 1.40 4.65 24.79
N GLY A 803 0.78 4.72 25.98
CA GLY A 803 -0.69 4.67 26.12
C GLY A 803 -1.29 3.32 25.74
N SER A 804 -0.50 2.25 25.82
CA SER A 804 -0.86 0.89 25.43
C SER A 804 -1.88 0.26 26.39
N ASP A 805 -2.56 -0.77 25.89
CA ASP A 805 -3.50 -1.63 26.62
C ASP A 805 -3.09 -3.11 26.50
N LEU A 806 -3.94 -4.04 26.94
CA LEU A 806 -3.70 -5.47 26.86
C LEU A 806 -4.58 -6.15 25.80
N ASP A 807 -4.98 -5.44 24.73
CA ASP A 807 -5.89 -5.97 23.69
C ASP A 807 -5.20 -6.74 22.54
N GLY A 808 -3.89 -6.97 22.72
CA GLY A 808 -3.01 -7.72 21.84
C GLY A 808 -1.71 -6.98 21.50
N ASP A 809 -1.38 -5.91 22.23
CA ASP A 809 -0.13 -5.18 22.08
C ASP A 809 1.09 -6.06 22.41
N ILE A 810 2.13 -5.86 21.61
CA ILE A 810 3.41 -6.56 21.71
C ILE A 810 4.48 -5.60 22.21
N TYR A 811 5.19 -6.01 23.25
CA TYR A 811 6.17 -5.21 23.95
C TYR A 811 7.59 -5.66 23.60
N PHE A 812 8.46 -4.68 23.35
CA PHE A 812 9.90 -4.85 23.44
C PHE A 812 10.25 -5.10 24.91
N VAL A 813 10.83 -6.26 25.22
CA VAL A 813 11.30 -6.61 26.57
C VAL A 813 12.76 -7.05 26.46
N SER A 814 13.67 -6.24 27.00
CA SER A 814 15.11 -6.50 26.99
C SER A 814 15.65 -6.65 28.40
N TRP A 815 16.41 -7.72 28.62
CA TRP A 815 17.21 -7.96 29.81
C TRP A 815 18.71 -7.91 29.50
N ASP A 816 19.07 -7.36 28.34
CA ASP A 816 20.45 -7.04 27.99
C ASP A 816 20.96 -5.90 28.88
N PRO A 817 21.98 -6.13 29.74
CA PRO A 817 22.50 -5.11 30.66
C PRO A 817 22.94 -3.83 29.95
N ASP A 818 23.45 -3.94 28.72
CA ASP A 818 23.93 -2.79 27.95
C ASP A 818 22.78 -1.91 27.43
N LEU A 819 21.55 -2.43 27.40
CA LEU A 819 20.35 -1.73 26.92
C LEU A 819 19.43 -1.27 28.06
N ILE A 820 19.78 -1.55 29.32
CA ILE A 820 19.02 -1.05 30.46
C ILE A 820 19.38 0.43 30.66
N PRO A 821 18.43 1.36 30.50
CA PRO A 821 18.75 2.77 30.62
C PRO A 821 19.17 3.12 32.06
N PRO A 822 20.19 3.97 32.24
CA PRO A 822 20.59 4.44 33.57
C PRO A 822 19.52 5.38 34.15
N ASN A 823 18.92 6.23 33.33
CA ASN A 823 17.90 7.19 33.74
C ASN A 823 16.48 6.72 33.36
N GLN A 824 15.47 7.25 34.04
CA GLN A 824 14.07 7.02 33.70
C GLN A 824 13.30 8.35 33.73
N SER A 825 12.57 8.63 32.65
CA SER A 825 11.67 9.79 32.57
C SER A 825 10.26 9.44 33.07
N LEU A 826 9.49 10.46 33.44
CA LEU A 826 8.07 10.29 33.74
C LEU A 826 7.30 9.90 32.47
N PRO A 827 6.37 8.93 32.54
CA PRO A 827 5.50 8.59 31.41
C PRO A 827 4.70 9.79 30.93
N MET A 828 4.49 9.90 29.61
CA MET A 828 3.64 10.93 29.02
C MET A 828 2.18 10.73 29.45
N ASP A 829 1.41 11.82 29.53
CA ASP A 829 -0.04 11.72 29.68
C ASP A 829 -0.67 11.38 28.32
N TYR A 830 -1.32 10.22 28.27
CA TYR A 830 -1.99 9.70 27.07
C TYR A 830 -3.50 9.88 27.13
N THR A 831 -4.00 10.77 27.99
CA THR A 831 -5.42 11.12 28.05
C THR A 831 -5.87 11.67 26.69
N PRO A 832 -6.78 10.97 25.97
CA PRO A 832 -7.20 11.38 24.65
C PRO A 832 -8.11 12.61 24.73
N ALA A 833 -8.07 13.44 23.69
CA ALA A 833 -9.06 14.50 23.52
C ALA A 833 -10.48 13.89 23.41
N PRO A 834 -11.53 14.59 23.88
CA PRO A 834 -12.90 14.14 23.73
C PRO A 834 -13.22 13.81 22.27
N PRO A 835 -13.78 12.61 21.97
CA PRO A 835 -14.07 12.23 20.61
C PRO A 835 -15.19 13.11 20.04
N ALA A 836 -15.02 13.61 18.82
CA ALA A 836 -16.12 14.24 18.09
C ALA A 836 -17.23 13.21 17.84
N GLN A 837 -18.44 13.51 18.30
CA GLN A 837 -19.63 12.68 18.11
C GLN A 837 -20.50 13.31 17.02
N GLN A 838 -21.10 12.48 16.18
CA GLN A 838 -22.18 12.92 15.30
C GLN A 838 -23.49 13.01 16.12
N ASP A 839 -24.37 13.91 15.71
CA ASP A 839 -25.74 14.04 16.24
C ASP A 839 -26.70 13.00 15.63
N HIS A 840 -26.29 12.34 14.55
CA HIS A 840 -27.06 11.32 13.84
C HIS A 840 -26.32 9.96 13.78
N ASP A 841 -26.99 8.94 13.26
CA ASP A 841 -26.41 7.60 13.04
C ASP A 841 -25.34 7.67 11.93
N VAL A 842 -24.25 6.91 12.06
CA VAL A 842 -23.21 6.88 11.02
C VAL A 842 -23.74 6.09 9.81
N THR A 843 -23.91 6.76 8.67
CA THR A 843 -24.39 6.12 7.43
C THR A 843 -23.25 5.62 6.55
N ILE A 844 -23.60 4.79 5.55
CA ILE A 844 -22.64 4.25 4.60
C ILE A 844 -22.07 5.34 3.69
N GLU A 845 -22.83 6.38 3.37
CA GLU A 845 -22.33 7.53 2.62
C GLU A 845 -21.26 8.28 3.40
N VAL A 846 -21.42 8.41 4.73
CA VAL A 846 -20.42 9.01 5.62
C VAL A 846 -19.16 8.14 5.67
N LEU A 847 -19.29 6.82 5.72
CA LEU A 847 -18.15 5.91 5.67
C LEU A 847 -17.45 5.90 4.32
N ALA A 848 -18.18 5.91 3.22
CA ALA A 848 -17.61 6.00 1.87
C ALA A 848 -16.86 7.33 1.69
N PHE A 849 -17.42 8.42 2.23
CA PHE A 849 -16.78 9.73 2.25
C PHE A 849 -15.48 9.75 3.09
N GLN A 850 -15.52 9.22 4.31
CA GLN A 850 -14.35 9.08 5.17
C GLN A 850 -13.29 8.17 4.52
N CYS A 851 -13.71 7.07 3.91
CA CYS A 851 -12.84 6.18 3.16
C CYS A 851 -12.15 6.95 2.05
N GLY A 852 -12.88 7.63 1.17
CA GLY A 852 -12.30 8.42 0.08
C GLY A 852 -11.36 9.55 0.55
N SER A 853 -11.51 10.02 1.80
CA SER A 853 -10.63 11.05 2.37
C SER A 853 -9.38 10.49 3.05
N VAL A 854 -9.39 9.21 3.44
CA VAL A 854 -8.29 8.53 4.12
C VAL A 854 -7.46 7.65 3.18
N LEU A 855 -8.11 7.03 2.18
CA LEU A 855 -7.47 6.43 1.00
C LEU A 855 -6.57 7.46 0.32
#